data_AF-A0A4Z1BSN5-F1
#
_entry.id   AF-A0A4Z1BSN5-F1
#
_cell.length_a   1.000
_cell.length_b   1.000
_cell.length_c   1.000
_cell.angle_alpha   90.00
_cell.angle_beta   90.00
_cell.angle_gamma   90.00
#
_symmetry.space_group_name_H-M   'P 1'
#
loop_
_entity.id
_entity.type
_entity.pdbx_description
1 polymer ?
#
loop_
_entity_poly.entity_id
_entity_poly.type
_entity_poly.pdbx_seq_one_letter_code
_entity_poly.pdbx_strand_id
1 'polypeptide(L)'
;APATIAAAFAAQVAASPDATALVFRGETLSYADLDRRATALARQLAAMGVGPDRPVGLFAPRGIGLVVGALAILKAGGAYVPLDPEYPAERLEHYIADSGAQVVLADPRIAGDLPPHTARVLMLDAVGEGSDPTPAGAADLAYLIYTSGSTGTPKGVMVEHRNAINFFAGMDTALQSPEPGTWLAVTSLSFDISVLEIFWTLTRGWKVVIAGDLLGGAEAPDGARAGTEMSLFYWGNDDGAGPRKYELLLEGAKFADRHGFAAVWTPERHFHAFGGPYPNPAVTGAAVAAVTKNIAVRAGSCVAPLHHPARIAEEWAVIDNLTNGRAGLAIASGWQPDDFVLRPENTPPANKPAMLTVIDQLRRLWRGEAVEFPRADGTPFAVVSQPRPVSKELPIWVTTAGNPATWQEAGRIGANVLTHLLGQSMADIAARIPEYHAALRAAGHDPADYSVTLMLHSYLADTREQSMEVAREPMKDYLRAAAALVKQYAWAFPAFKRPAGVSDPMAIDLSTLDEGEMEGILDFAFQRYFNDSGLFGTVDEAAARVAELKAIGVTEIACLIDYGIAPAQVLTGLEYLARLHDRVNPATEGDYGIAAQIARHKVTHLQATPSMARLLLEDAASRAALSQLQLICLGGEALSPGLLADLRAASPARIMNMYGPTETTIWSATADLGHAGDQVWLGDPIAATSLHLRDPQGDPVGDGVAGELWIGGAGVTRGYFAREAQTAAAFPETPEGRLYRTGDLCRRDSAGRLRFLGRVDQQVKLRGYRIELGEIEARLARLPGIAEVAVVAQAQGSGERQLIGFVTGAADLDPAGLRAALSRDLPDFMVPLRIHVLPAMPLTPNAKIDRKALASAAPPPAPRPVPATVVAPAP
;
A
#
# COMPACT_ATOMS: atom_id res chain seq x y z
N ALA A 1 -2.29 17.05 -34.09
CA ALA A 1 -2.42 16.08 -32.98
C ALA A 1 -1.04 15.85 -32.37
N PRO A 2 -0.93 15.61 -31.05
CA PRO A 2 0.35 15.32 -30.41
C PRO A 2 0.98 14.05 -30.98
N ALA A 3 2.31 14.03 -31.11
CA ALA A 3 3.06 12.92 -31.71
C ALA A 3 3.42 11.80 -30.71
N THR A 4 3.37 12.09 -29.40
CA THR A 4 3.75 11.15 -28.33
C THR A 4 2.79 11.24 -27.14
N ILE A 5 2.80 10.21 -26.30
CA ILE A 5 1.99 10.14 -25.07
C ILE A 5 2.36 11.29 -24.14
N ALA A 6 3.67 11.55 -23.95
CA ALA A 6 4.14 12.63 -23.10
C ALA A 6 3.68 14.02 -23.59
N ALA A 7 3.70 14.26 -24.92
CA ALA A 7 3.21 15.51 -25.50
C ALA A 7 1.68 15.66 -25.35
N ALA A 8 0.93 14.57 -25.51
CA ALA A 8 -0.52 14.56 -25.30
C ALA A 8 -0.86 14.86 -23.82
N PHE A 9 -0.11 14.28 -22.89
CA PHE A 9 -0.30 14.51 -21.46
C PHE A 9 0.04 15.95 -21.07
N ALA A 10 1.16 16.49 -21.57
CA ALA A 10 1.54 17.89 -21.33
C ALA A 10 0.49 18.89 -21.85
N ALA A 11 -0.13 18.60 -23.01
CA ALA A 11 -1.23 19.42 -23.52
C ALA A 11 -2.45 19.38 -22.58
N GLN A 12 -2.78 18.23 -22.01
CA GLN A 12 -3.87 18.11 -21.05
C GLN A 12 -3.57 18.80 -19.72
N VAL A 13 -2.34 18.71 -19.22
CA VAL A 13 -1.89 19.44 -18.01
C VAL A 13 -2.04 20.94 -18.21
N ALA A 14 -1.68 21.46 -19.38
CA ALA A 14 -1.86 22.88 -19.70
C ALA A 14 -3.35 23.30 -19.79
N ALA A 15 -4.23 22.38 -20.22
CA ALA A 15 -5.66 22.65 -20.35
C ALA A 15 -6.38 22.68 -18.98
N SER A 16 -6.04 21.76 -18.07
CA SER A 16 -6.75 21.58 -16.79
C SER A 16 -5.81 21.23 -15.63
N PRO A 17 -4.89 22.14 -15.23
CA PRO A 17 -3.83 21.83 -14.26
C PRO A 17 -4.36 21.43 -12.87
N ASP A 18 -5.43 22.09 -12.41
CA ASP A 18 -5.99 21.89 -11.06
C ASP A 18 -7.01 20.74 -10.99
N ALA A 19 -7.39 20.17 -12.15
CA ALA A 19 -8.33 19.05 -12.17
C ALA A 19 -7.68 17.80 -11.55
N THR A 20 -8.49 16.97 -10.89
CA THR A 20 -8.02 15.70 -10.32
C THR A 20 -7.64 14.72 -11.43
N ALA A 21 -6.36 14.33 -11.47
CA ALA A 21 -5.84 13.37 -12.45
C ALA A 21 -5.88 11.94 -11.91
N LEU A 22 -5.38 11.73 -10.70
CA LEU A 22 -5.07 10.39 -10.19
C LEU A 22 -5.44 10.24 -8.71
N VAL A 23 -6.09 9.14 -8.35
CA VAL A 23 -6.47 8.80 -6.98
C VAL A 23 -6.06 7.37 -6.64
N PHE A 24 -5.43 7.18 -5.48
CA PHE A 24 -5.12 5.87 -4.93
C PHE A 24 -5.05 5.93 -3.40
N ARG A 25 -5.74 5.02 -2.71
CA ARG A 25 -5.71 4.85 -1.24
C ARG A 25 -5.75 6.16 -0.43
N GLY A 26 -6.67 7.06 -0.79
CA GLY A 26 -6.85 8.36 -0.12
C GLY A 26 -5.92 9.48 -0.60
N GLU A 27 -4.82 9.17 -1.27
CA GLU A 27 -3.99 10.17 -1.95
C GLU A 27 -4.65 10.58 -3.28
N THR A 28 -4.63 11.89 -3.55
CA THR A 28 -5.21 12.50 -4.75
C THR A 28 -4.19 13.47 -5.34
N LEU A 29 -3.90 13.33 -6.64
CA LEU A 29 -3.04 14.26 -7.39
C LEU A 29 -3.86 15.02 -8.43
N SER A 30 -3.60 16.33 -8.49
CA SER A 30 -3.98 17.15 -9.65
C SER A 30 -3.12 16.80 -10.86
N TYR A 31 -3.54 17.25 -12.06
CA TYR A 31 -2.71 17.15 -13.26
C TYR A 31 -1.36 17.86 -13.09
N ALA A 32 -1.34 19.03 -12.46
CA ALA A 32 -0.12 19.77 -12.17
C ALA A 32 0.81 19.04 -11.17
N ASP A 33 0.25 18.40 -10.13
CA ASP A 33 1.03 17.62 -9.17
C ASP A 33 1.66 16.38 -9.81
N LEU A 34 0.86 15.65 -10.60
CA LEU A 34 1.32 14.47 -11.33
C LEU A 34 2.44 14.85 -12.31
N ASP A 35 2.24 15.93 -13.07
CA ASP A 35 3.23 16.44 -14.03
C ASP A 35 4.53 16.87 -13.36
N ARG A 36 4.44 17.61 -12.25
CA ARG A 36 5.59 18.07 -11.48
C ARG A 36 6.42 16.90 -10.95
N ARG A 37 5.78 15.89 -10.35
CA ARG A 37 6.48 14.69 -9.84
C ARG A 37 7.15 13.91 -10.99
N ALA A 38 6.42 13.65 -12.07
CA ALA A 38 6.95 12.92 -13.22
C ALA A 38 8.09 13.69 -13.93
N THR A 39 7.97 15.02 -14.05
CA THR A 39 9.00 15.86 -14.69
C THR A 39 10.27 15.93 -13.86
N ALA A 40 10.18 16.03 -12.52
CA ALA A 40 11.36 16.02 -11.66
C ALA A 40 12.19 14.73 -11.84
N LEU A 41 11.50 13.59 -11.87
CA LEU A 41 12.12 12.29 -12.06
C LEU A 41 12.64 12.09 -13.50
N ALA A 42 11.93 12.58 -14.51
CA ALA A 42 12.36 12.55 -15.90
C ALA A 42 13.73 13.22 -16.12
N ARG A 43 14.01 14.32 -15.41
CA ARG A 43 15.30 15.02 -15.48
C ARG A 43 16.45 14.20 -14.91
N GLN A 44 16.19 13.44 -13.85
CA GLN A 44 17.20 12.55 -13.27
C GLN A 44 17.46 11.34 -14.17
N LEU A 45 16.40 10.75 -14.75
CA LEU A 45 16.53 9.72 -15.77
C LEU A 45 17.36 10.22 -16.97
N ALA A 46 17.09 11.43 -17.46
CA ALA A 46 17.87 12.06 -18.52
C ALA A 46 19.35 12.21 -18.13
N ALA A 47 19.65 12.59 -16.88
CA ALA A 47 21.03 12.69 -16.39
C ALA A 47 21.74 11.33 -16.31
N MET A 48 20.97 10.23 -16.21
CA MET A 48 21.49 8.86 -16.29
C MET A 48 21.64 8.36 -17.73
N GLY A 49 21.34 9.18 -18.74
CA GLY A 49 21.47 8.85 -20.16
C GLY A 49 20.23 8.21 -20.78
N VAL A 50 19.07 8.27 -20.11
CA VAL A 50 17.79 7.84 -20.69
C VAL A 50 17.38 8.83 -21.80
N GLY A 51 16.85 8.28 -22.90
CA GLY A 51 16.40 9.03 -24.06
C GLY A 51 15.68 8.12 -25.08
N PRO A 52 15.43 8.61 -26.30
CA PRO A 52 14.72 7.87 -27.35
C PRO A 52 15.21 6.44 -27.57
N ASP A 53 14.28 5.51 -27.75
CA ASP A 53 14.53 4.07 -27.96
C ASP A 53 15.32 3.36 -26.83
N ARG A 54 15.42 3.96 -25.63
CA ARG A 54 16.06 3.34 -24.46
C ARG A 54 15.04 2.73 -23.50
N PRO A 55 15.05 1.40 -23.31
CA PRO A 55 14.22 0.74 -22.29
C PRO A 55 14.68 1.08 -20.87
N VAL A 56 13.72 1.30 -19.97
CA VAL A 56 13.93 1.54 -18.54
C VAL A 56 13.00 0.60 -17.77
N GLY A 57 13.58 -0.23 -16.90
CA GLY A 57 12.79 -1.09 -16.01
C GLY A 57 12.00 -0.25 -15.01
N LEU A 58 10.74 -0.58 -14.77
CA LEU A 58 9.89 0.08 -13.77
C LEU A 58 9.39 -0.95 -12.77
N PHE A 59 9.99 -0.96 -11.58
CA PHE A 59 9.69 -1.89 -10.50
C PHE A 59 8.98 -1.16 -9.36
N ALA A 60 7.65 -1.19 -9.39
CA ALA A 60 6.83 -0.50 -8.40
C ALA A 60 5.51 -1.24 -8.17
N PRO A 61 4.97 -1.24 -6.94
CA PRO A 61 3.66 -1.78 -6.69
C PRO A 61 2.60 -0.89 -7.34
N ARG A 62 1.39 -1.42 -7.51
CA ARG A 62 0.25 -0.64 -8.00
C ARG A 62 0.01 0.58 -7.11
N GLY A 63 -0.06 1.76 -7.71
CA GLY A 63 -0.31 3.02 -7.00
C GLY A 63 0.18 4.25 -7.78
N ILE A 64 0.20 5.40 -7.10
CA ILE A 64 0.63 6.67 -7.70
C ILE A 64 2.07 6.62 -8.20
N GLY A 65 2.99 6.00 -7.43
CA GLY A 65 4.39 5.86 -7.81
C GLY A 65 4.60 5.17 -9.17
N LEU A 66 3.82 4.12 -9.45
CA LEU A 66 3.86 3.40 -10.72
C LEU A 66 3.50 4.30 -11.92
N VAL A 67 2.44 5.11 -11.79
CA VAL A 67 2.01 6.03 -12.86
C VAL A 67 2.99 7.20 -13.03
N VAL A 68 3.49 7.75 -11.91
CA VAL A 68 4.53 8.79 -11.90
C VAL A 68 5.78 8.29 -12.61
N GLY A 69 6.24 7.08 -12.29
CA GLY A 69 7.44 6.48 -12.88
C GLY A 69 7.29 6.23 -14.38
N ALA A 70 6.16 5.68 -14.82
CA ALA A 70 5.90 5.46 -16.24
C ALA A 70 5.87 6.78 -17.02
N LEU A 71 5.18 7.82 -16.52
CA LEU A 71 5.18 9.15 -17.13
C LEU A 71 6.57 9.79 -17.12
N ALA A 72 7.36 9.59 -16.06
CA ALA A 72 8.73 10.11 -15.98
C ALA A 72 9.63 9.49 -17.05
N ILE A 73 9.53 8.19 -17.29
CA ILE A 73 10.27 7.50 -18.35
C ILE A 73 9.87 8.04 -19.73
N LEU A 74 8.56 8.16 -19.99
CA LEU A 74 8.06 8.71 -21.26
C LEU A 74 8.49 10.18 -21.47
N LYS A 75 8.49 10.99 -20.40
CA LYS A 75 8.97 12.39 -20.43
C LYS A 75 10.48 12.50 -20.60
N ALA A 76 11.25 11.53 -20.08
CA ALA A 76 12.68 11.41 -20.32
C ALA A 76 13.01 11.04 -21.78
N GLY A 77 12.01 10.60 -22.55
CA GLY A 77 12.13 10.10 -23.91
C GLY A 77 12.37 8.58 -23.98
N GLY A 78 12.43 7.89 -22.84
CA GLY A 78 12.63 6.44 -22.78
C GLY A 78 11.35 5.63 -22.96
N ALA A 79 11.52 4.32 -23.03
CA ALA A 79 10.44 3.33 -23.10
C ALA A 79 10.37 2.53 -21.79
N TYR A 80 9.21 2.47 -21.14
CA TYR A 80 9.12 1.71 -19.89
C TYR A 80 9.01 0.21 -20.16
N VAL A 81 9.63 -0.58 -19.26
CA VAL A 81 9.50 -2.04 -19.17
C VAL A 81 8.90 -2.34 -17.80
N PRO A 82 7.62 -2.72 -17.70
CA PRO A 82 7.00 -2.99 -16.41
C PRO A 82 7.62 -4.26 -15.79
N LEU A 83 8.09 -4.14 -14.57
CA LEU A 83 8.65 -5.21 -13.75
C LEU A 83 7.67 -5.43 -12.58
N ASP A 84 6.73 -6.35 -12.76
CA ASP A 84 5.68 -6.62 -11.76
C ASP A 84 6.29 -7.26 -10.50
N PRO A 85 6.18 -6.64 -9.31
CA PRO A 85 6.70 -7.23 -8.07
C PRO A 85 6.09 -8.57 -7.71
N GLU A 86 4.92 -8.90 -8.26
CA GLU A 86 4.27 -10.21 -8.07
C GLU A 86 4.91 -11.31 -8.93
N TYR A 87 5.79 -10.97 -9.88
CA TYR A 87 6.44 -11.97 -10.73
C TYR A 87 7.67 -12.57 -10.03
N PRO A 88 7.98 -13.86 -10.27
CA PRO A 88 9.14 -14.49 -9.68
C PRO A 88 10.46 -13.79 -10.05
N ALA A 89 11.41 -13.77 -9.13
CA ALA A 89 12.70 -13.10 -9.26
C ALA A 89 13.45 -13.49 -10.55
N GLU A 90 13.50 -14.78 -10.90
CA GLU A 90 14.18 -15.25 -12.12
C GLU A 90 13.54 -14.70 -13.40
N ARG A 91 12.23 -14.48 -13.38
CA ARG A 91 11.50 -13.90 -14.52
C ARG A 91 11.80 -12.41 -14.66
N LEU A 92 11.87 -11.70 -13.54
CA LEU A 92 12.23 -10.28 -13.51
C LEU A 92 13.69 -10.06 -13.94
N GLU A 93 14.62 -10.92 -13.49
CA GLU A 93 16.01 -10.93 -13.94
C GLU A 93 16.08 -11.10 -15.48
N HIS A 94 15.32 -12.05 -16.02
CA HIS A 94 15.22 -12.25 -17.46
C HIS A 94 14.70 -11.01 -18.19
N TYR A 95 13.67 -10.33 -17.68
CA TYR A 95 13.11 -9.13 -18.31
C TYR A 95 14.12 -7.97 -18.34
N ILE A 96 14.84 -7.76 -17.23
CA ILE A 96 15.88 -6.72 -17.15
C ILE A 96 17.00 -7.02 -18.15
N ALA A 97 17.47 -8.27 -18.19
CA ALA A 97 18.55 -8.69 -19.08
C ALA A 97 18.13 -8.63 -20.57
N ASP A 98 16.97 -9.20 -20.92
CA ASP A 98 16.52 -9.30 -22.31
C ASP A 98 16.12 -7.95 -22.91
N SER A 99 15.57 -7.04 -22.11
CA SER A 99 15.21 -5.69 -22.57
C SER A 99 16.43 -4.78 -22.79
N GLY A 100 17.60 -5.17 -22.27
CA GLY A 100 18.81 -4.33 -22.32
C GLY A 100 18.69 -3.03 -21.51
N ALA A 101 17.77 -2.97 -20.54
CA ALA A 101 17.58 -1.81 -19.69
C ALA A 101 18.85 -1.49 -18.89
N GLN A 102 19.37 -0.27 -19.04
CA GLN A 102 20.55 0.19 -18.30
C GLN A 102 20.19 0.85 -16.97
N VAL A 103 18.92 1.22 -16.81
CA VAL A 103 18.37 1.86 -15.62
C VAL A 103 17.10 1.12 -15.21
N VAL A 104 16.94 0.89 -13.91
CA VAL A 104 15.71 0.44 -13.27
C VAL A 104 15.25 1.54 -12.34
N LEU A 105 14.01 1.97 -12.52
CA LEU A 105 13.32 2.88 -11.64
C LEU A 105 12.51 2.05 -10.63
N ALA A 106 12.82 2.20 -9.33
CA ALA A 106 12.31 1.32 -8.29
C ALA A 106 11.56 2.10 -7.19
N ASP A 107 10.51 1.50 -6.64
CA ASP A 107 9.85 2.02 -5.44
C ASP A 107 10.70 1.71 -4.20
N PRO A 108 11.06 2.72 -3.38
CA PRO A 108 11.98 2.55 -2.25
C PRO A 108 11.47 1.52 -1.23
N ARG A 109 10.15 1.34 -1.12
CA ARG A 109 9.55 0.40 -0.14
C ARG A 109 9.84 -1.06 -0.45
N ILE A 110 10.05 -1.39 -1.72
CA ILE A 110 10.25 -2.77 -2.21
C ILE A 110 11.56 -2.93 -2.98
N ALA A 111 12.39 -1.89 -3.10
CA ALA A 111 13.62 -1.96 -3.90
C ALA A 111 14.60 -3.07 -3.46
N GLY A 112 14.53 -3.50 -2.20
CA GLY A 112 15.30 -4.64 -1.68
C GLY A 112 14.91 -6.00 -2.29
N ASP A 113 13.71 -6.10 -2.88
CA ASP A 113 13.20 -7.32 -3.52
C ASP A 113 13.62 -7.45 -4.99
N LEU A 114 14.34 -6.45 -5.54
CA LEU A 114 14.87 -6.52 -6.89
C LEU A 114 15.84 -7.70 -7.03
N PRO A 115 15.71 -8.53 -8.08
CA PRO A 115 16.65 -9.61 -8.32
C PRO A 115 18.04 -9.05 -8.67
N PRO A 116 19.12 -9.84 -8.51
CA PRO A 116 20.46 -9.44 -8.94
C PRO A 116 20.49 -9.01 -10.42
N HIS A 117 21.02 -7.82 -10.70
CA HIS A 117 21.11 -7.28 -12.06
C HIS A 117 22.27 -6.29 -12.22
N THR A 118 22.58 -5.92 -13.47
CA THR A 118 23.65 -4.95 -13.80
C THR A 118 23.15 -3.53 -14.05
N ALA A 119 21.85 -3.32 -14.16
CA ALA A 119 21.25 -1.99 -14.35
C ALA A 119 21.48 -1.08 -13.13
N ARG A 120 21.58 0.22 -13.37
CA ARG A 120 21.64 1.23 -12.30
C ARG A 120 20.24 1.45 -11.73
N VAL A 121 20.10 1.47 -10.41
CA VAL A 121 18.81 1.74 -9.76
C VAL A 121 18.65 3.23 -9.47
N LEU A 122 17.49 3.78 -9.81
CA LEU A 122 17.02 5.09 -9.36
C LEU A 122 15.74 4.89 -8.53
N MET A 123 15.63 5.54 -7.38
CA MET A 123 14.42 5.44 -6.56
C MET A 123 13.35 6.42 -7.05
N LEU A 124 12.07 6.03 -6.95
CA LEU A 124 10.94 6.85 -7.38
C LEU A 124 10.81 8.19 -6.64
N ASP A 125 11.33 8.26 -5.42
CA ASP A 125 11.33 9.44 -4.55
C ASP A 125 12.66 10.20 -4.58
N ALA A 126 13.58 9.83 -5.47
CA ALA A 126 14.89 10.45 -5.58
C ALA A 126 14.76 11.98 -5.79
N VAL A 127 15.50 12.73 -4.98
CA VAL A 127 15.57 14.20 -5.04
C VAL A 127 16.97 14.59 -5.50
N GLY A 128 17.05 15.45 -6.52
CA GLY A 128 18.33 15.89 -7.06
C GLY A 128 18.19 16.75 -8.31
N GLU A 129 19.29 17.40 -8.67
CA GLU A 129 19.43 18.08 -9.96
C GLU A 129 19.51 17.04 -11.09
N GLY A 130 18.92 17.37 -12.24
CA GLY A 130 18.90 16.51 -13.42
C GLY A 130 19.18 17.30 -14.69
N SER A 131 19.28 16.62 -15.82
CA SER A 131 19.46 17.25 -17.12
C SER A 131 18.11 17.46 -17.81
N ASP A 132 18.10 18.29 -18.85
CA ASP A 132 16.89 18.44 -19.67
C ASP A 132 16.68 17.18 -20.52
N PRO A 133 15.47 16.60 -20.53
CA PRO A 133 15.16 15.43 -21.33
C PRO A 133 15.35 15.65 -22.83
N THR A 134 15.75 14.60 -23.53
CA THR A 134 15.68 14.55 -25.00
C THR A 134 14.31 13.98 -25.39
N PRO A 135 13.40 14.76 -26.01
CA PRO A 135 12.05 14.28 -26.32
C PRO A 135 12.06 13.13 -27.33
N ALA A 136 11.22 12.12 -27.11
CA ALA A 136 10.93 11.09 -28.09
C ALA A 136 10.11 11.63 -29.28
N GLY A 137 10.36 11.07 -30.46
CA GLY A 137 9.56 11.22 -31.67
C GLY A 137 8.47 10.16 -31.80
N ALA A 138 7.65 10.28 -32.85
CA ALA A 138 6.52 9.38 -33.08
C ALA A 138 6.93 7.92 -33.35
N ALA A 139 8.09 7.71 -33.97
CA ALA A 139 8.59 6.38 -34.30
C ALA A 139 9.34 5.71 -33.14
N ASP A 140 9.69 6.44 -32.08
CA ASP A 140 10.44 5.89 -30.95
C ASP A 140 9.55 5.01 -30.05
N LEU A 141 10.18 4.08 -29.34
CA LEU A 141 9.52 3.19 -28.41
C LEU A 141 8.86 3.98 -27.25
N ALA A 142 7.61 3.64 -26.96
CA ALA A 142 6.89 4.10 -25.77
C ALA A 142 7.01 3.08 -24.63
N TYR A 143 6.91 1.79 -24.95
CA TYR A 143 7.02 0.72 -23.96
C TYR A 143 7.33 -0.63 -24.57
N LEU A 144 7.86 -1.53 -23.75
CA LEU A 144 8.01 -2.95 -24.05
C LEU A 144 7.21 -3.75 -23.05
N ILE A 145 6.23 -4.51 -23.53
CA ILE A 145 5.44 -5.42 -22.69
C ILE A 145 5.79 -6.85 -23.08
N TYR A 146 6.16 -7.66 -22.08
CA TYR A 146 6.51 -9.06 -22.27
C TYR A 146 5.27 -9.94 -22.35
N THR A 147 5.24 -10.80 -23.36
CA THR A 147 4.20 -11.81 -23.54
C THR A 147 4.81 -13.21 -23.47
N SER A 148 4.00 -14.21 -23.12
CA SER A 148 4.43 -15.62 -23.15
C SER A 148 4.84 -16.04 -24.56
N GLY A 149 5.87 -16.86 -24.66
CA GLY A 149 6.48 -17.24 -25.93
C GLY A 149 6.33 -18.73 -26.24
N SER A 150 5.96 -19.05 -27.48
CA SER A 150 5.81 -20.45 -27.93
C SER A 150 7.12 -21.25 -27.91
N THR A 151 8.27 -20.57 -27.90
CA THR A 151 9.62 -21.16 -27.72
C THR A 151 10.01 -21.40 -26.25
N GLY A 152 9.10 -21.09 -25.32
CA GLY A 152 9.31 -21.23 -23.88
C GLY A 152 10.14 -20.14 -23.21
N THR A 153 10.31 -19.00 -23.88
CA THR A 153 10.92 -17.79 -23.33
C THR A 153 10.02 -16.59 -23.61
N PRO A 154 9.75 -15.73 -22.62
CA PRO A 154 8.97 -14.51 -22.84
C PRO A 154 9.60 -13.61 -23.90
N LYS A 155 8.76 -12.85 -24.62
CA LYS A 155 9.19 -11.95 -25.71
C LYS A 155 8.66 -10.53 -25.46
N GLY A 156 9.55 -9.54 -25.51
CA GLY A 156 9.19 -8.13 -25.37
C GLY A 156 8.60 -7.57 -26.66
N VAL A 157 7.33 -7.16 -26.65
CA VAL A 157 6.67 -6.51 -27.79
C VAL A 157 7.02 -5.03 -27.79
N MET A 158 7.62 -4.56 -28.89
CA MET A 158 8.10 -3.18 -29.04
C MET A 158 7.01 -2.26 -29.58
N VAL A 159 6.40 -1.44 -28.71
CA VAL A 159 5.34 -0.51 -29.09
C VAL A 159 5.87 0.91 -29.21
N GLU A 160 5.58 1.55 -30.34
CA GLU A 160 6.01 2.92 -30.63
C GLU A 160 4.95 3.95 -30.24
N HIS A 161 5.37 5.20 -30.01
CA HIS A 161 4.45 6.29 -29.69
C HIS A 161 3.33 6.47 -30.72
N ARG A 162 3.64 6.38 -32.02
CA ARG A 162 2.65 6.48 -33.11
C ARG A 162 1.60 5.39 -33.04
N ASN A 163 1.96 4.19 -32.60
CA ASN A 163 0.99 3.11 -32.45
C ASN A 163 -0.01 3.45 -31.34
N ALA A 164 0.49 3.89 -30.17
CA ALA A 164 -0.36 4.27 -29.04
C ALA A 164 -1.24 5.50 -29.36
N ILE A 165 -0.70 6.51 -30.05
CA ILE A 165 -1.48 7.69 -30.46
C ILE A 165 -2.57 7.33 -31.50
N ASN A 166 -2.28 6.42 -32.43
CA ASN A 166 -3.31 5.89 -33.34
C ASN A 166 -4.42 5.15 -32.57
N PHE A 167 -4.03 4.29 -31.64
CA PHE A 167 -4.96 3.60 -30.75
C PHE A 167 -5.86 4.60 -30.00
N PHE A 168 -5.28 5.68 -29.47
CA PHE A 168 -6.05 6.73 -28.78
C PHE A 168 -7.10 7.38 -29.69
N ALA A 169 -6.75 7.71 -30.93
CA ALA A 169 -7.71 8.26 -31.90
C ALA A 169 -8.83 7.26 -32.25
N GLY A 170 -8.50 5.97 -32.30
CA GLY A 170 -9.47 4.88 -32.44
C GLY A 170 -10.46 4.83 -31.28
N MET A 171 -9.95 4.93 -30.05
CA MET A 171 -10.79 4.93 -28.83
C MET A 171 -11.64 6.18 -28.71
N ASP A 172 -11.17 7.36 -29.13
CA ASP A 172 -11.99 8.57 -29.17
C ASP A 172 -13.25 8.36 -30.02
N THR A 173 -13.10 7.67 -31.15
CA THR A 173 -14.22 7.36 -32.06
C THR A 173 -15.11 6.25 -31.51
N ALA A 174 -14.52 5.20 -30.93
CA ALA A 174 -15.24 4.02 -30.47
C ALA A 174 -16.02 4.26 -29.18
N LEU A 175 -15.44 4.99 -28.22
CA LEU A 175 -16.02 5.19 -26.90
C LEU A 175 -17.07 6.33 -26.90
N GLN A 176 -16.97 7.31 -27.80
CA GLN A 176 -17.96 8.38 -28.00
C GLN A 176 -18.34 9.13 -26.70
N SER A 177 -17.39 9.37 -25.80
CA SER A 177 -17.63 10.07 -24.54
C SER A 177 -17.32 11.58 -24.71
N PRO A 178 -18.33 12.46 -24.79
CA PRO A 178 -18.13 13.88 -25.13
C PRO A 178 -17.45 14.68 -24.01
N GLU A 179 -17.52 14.21 -22.76
CA GLU A 179 -16.88 14.84 -21.60
C GLU A 179 -16.10 13.78 -20.77
N PRO A 180 -14.99 14.16 -20.14
CA PRO A 180 -14.21 13.27 -19.30
C PRO A 180 -14.96 12.90 -18.01
N GLY A 181 -15.04 11.60 -17.73
CA GLY A 181 -15.61 11.08 -16.50
C GLY A 181 -14.57 10.56 -15.50
N THR A 182 -14.96 9.58 -14.69
CA THR A 182 -14.07 8.84 -13.79
C THR A 182 -13.88 7.41 -14.29
N TRP A 183 -12.63 7.00 -14.49
CA TRP A 183 -12.23 5.66 -14.91
C TRP A 183 -11.63 4.89 -13.73
N LEU A 184 -12.03 3.62 -13.55
CA LEU A 184 -11.39 2.73 -12.58
C LEU A 184 -10.34 1.88 -13.29
N ALA A 185 -9.07 2.11 -12.95
CA ALA A 185 -7.93 1.34 -13.45
C ALA A 185 -7.70 0.11 -12.55
N VAL A 186 -7.88 -1.07 -13.11
CA VAL A 186 -7.85 -2.37 -12.41
C VAL A 186 -6.74 -3.27 -12.94
N THR A 187 -6.14 -2.91 -14.07
CA THR A 187 -5.20 -3.77 -14.81
C THR A 187 -3.76 -3.44 -14.46
N SER A 188 -2.92 -4.47 -14.28
CA SER A 188 -1.47 -4.29 -14.07
C SER A 188 -0.83 -3.62 -15.29
N LEU A 189 0.19 -2.78 -15.05
CA LEU A 189 0.96 -2.10 -16.10
C LEU A 189 1.71 -3.10 -17.01
N SER A 190 1.89 -4.34 -16.54
CA SER A 190 2.43 -5.46 -17.31
C SER A 190 1.49 -5.97 -18.41
N PHE A 191 0.25 -5.47 -18.45
CA PHE A 191 -0.71 -5.72 -19.53
C PHE A 191 -1.02 -4.43 -20.26
N ASP A 192 -1.05 -4.50 -21.59
CA ASP A 192 -1.22 -3.36 -22.49
C ASP A 192 -2.57 -2.65 -22.32
N ILE A 193 -3.60 -3.35 -21.86
CA ILE A 193 -4.89 -2.79 -21.41
C ILE A 193 -4.70 -1.55 -20.51
N SER A 194 -3.73 -1.57 -19.61
CA SER A 194 -3.45 -0.46 -18.69
C SER A 194 -3.20 0.87 -19.41
N VAL A 195 -2.73 0.84 -20.66
CA VAL A 195 -2.47 2.04 -21.48
C VAL A 195 -3.77 2.76 -21.85
N LEU A 196 -4.88 2.03 -22.02
CA LEU A 196 -6.21 2.63 -22.15
C LEU A 196 -6.66 3.21 -20.80
N GLU A 197 -6.55 2.42 -19.73
CA GLU A 197 -7.03 2.83 -18.40
C GLU A 197 -6.31 4.05 -17.82
N ILE A 198 -5.02 4.22 -18.16
CA ILE A 198 -4.13 5.25 -17.61
C ILE A 198 -3.81 6.33 -18.64
N PHE A 199 -3.24 6.00 -19.80
CA PHE A 199 -2.68 7.02 -20.69
C PHE A 199 -3.70 7.61 -21.65
N TRP A 200 -4.63 6.82 -22.19
CA TRP A 200 -5.73 7.38 -22.98
C TRP A 200 -6.58 8.30 -22.10
N THR A 201 -6.99 7.85 -20.91
CA THR A 201 -7.78 8.64 -19.95
C THR A 201 -7.07 9.93 -19.53
N LEU A 202 -5.82 9.85 -19.03
CA LEU A 202 -5.08 11.03 -18.57
C LEU A 202 -4.80 12.03 -19.69
N THR A 203 -4.69 11.60 -20.95
CA THR A 203 -4.48 12.53 -22.06
C THR A 203 -5.77 13.20 -22.56
N ARG A 204 -6.93 12.85 -21.99
CA ARG A 204 -8.25 13.46 -22.26
C ARG A 204 -8.89 14.13 -21.04
N GLY A 205 -8.14 14.30 -19.95
CA GLY A 205 -8.63 15.03 -18.77
C GLY A 205 -9.50 14.21 -17.82
N TRP A 206 -9.52 12.88 -17.97
CA TRP A 206 -10.25 11.99 -17.08
C TRP A 206 -9.63 11.95 -15.69
N LYS A 207 -10.46 11.66 -14.69
CA LYS A 207 -10.00 11.23 -13.37
C LYS A 207 -9.77 9.73 -13.40
N VAL A 208 -8.56 9.29 -13.05
CA VAL A 208 -8.20 7.87 -12.93
C VAL A 208 -8.18 7.49 -11.44
N VAL A 209 -8.97 6.49 -11.08
CA VAL A 209 -8.95 5.86 -9.75
C VAL A 209 -8.24 4.52 -9.91
N ILE A 210 -7.15 4.32 -9.20
CA ILE A 210 -6.44 3.03 -9.21
C ILE A 210 -7.13 2.12 -8.18
N ALA A 211 -7.60 0.96 -8.61
CA ALA A 211 -8.20 -0.03 -7.73
C ALA A 211 -7.14 -0.71 -6.85
N GLY A 212 -7.55 -1.10 -5.65
CA GLY A 212 -6.84 -2.11 -4.85
C GLY A 212 -7.08 -3.52 -5.39
N ASP A 213 -7.25 -4.48 -4.49
CA ASP A 213 -7.54 -5.87 -4.85
C ASP A 213 -8.97 -6.09 -5.36
N LEU A 214 -9.15 -7.15 -6.15
CA LEU A 214 -10.39 -7.42 -6.90
C LEU A 214 -11.61 -7.65 -6.01
N LEU A 215 -11.43 -8.25 -4.83
CA LEU A 215 -12.48 -8.59 -3.88
C LEU A 215 -12.15 -8.01 -2.51
N GLY A 216 -12.43 -6.72 -2.32
CA GLY A 216 -12.52 -6.16 -0.98
C GLY A 216 -13.77 -6.70 -0.30
N GLY A 217 -13.62 -7.34 0.86
CA GLY A 217 -14.75 -7.89 1.63
C GLY A 217 -15.75 -6.81 2.04
N ALA A 218 -17.00 -7.21 2.23
CA ALA A 218 -18.02 -6.40 2.90
C ALA A 218 -17.51 -5.89 4.26
N GLU A 219 -17.96 -4.69 4.64
CA GLU A 219 -17.68 -4.04 5.92
C GLU A 219 -17.57 -5.04 7.08
N ALA A 220 -16.45 -4.98 7.81
CA ALA A 220 -16.37 -5.65 9.09
C ALA A 220 -17.47 -5.09 10.00
N PRO A 221 -18.16 -5.93 10.80
CA PRO A 221 -19.20 -5.46 11.71
C PRO A 221 -18.64 -4.38 12.64
N ASP A 222 -19.42 -3.31 12.82
CA ASP A 222 -19.14 -2.15 13.67
C ASP A 222 -18.38 -2.49 14.97
N GLY A 223 -17.29 -1.73 15.22
CA GLY A 223 -16.84 -1.41 16.58
C GLY A 223 -15.43 -1.83 17.03
N ALA A 224 -14.66 -2.60 16.24
CA ALA A 224 -13.28 -2.95 16.62
C ALA A 224 -12.27 -2.21 15.72
N ARG A 225 -11.44 -1.32 16.30
CA ARG A 225 -10.24 -0.78 15.63
C ARG A 225 -9.36 -1.98 15.23
N ALA A 226 -9.20 -2.22 13.93
CA ALA A 226 -8.58 -3.45 13.43
C ALA A 226 -7.08 -3.56 13.76
N GLY A 227 -6.39 -2.43 13.96
CA GLY A 227 -4.95 -2.32 14.21
C GLY A 227 -4.58 -1.62 15.52
N THR A 228 -3.28 -1.59 15.86
CA THR A 228 -2.74 -0.80 16.99
C THR A 228 -2.22 0.53 16.43
N GLU A 229 -2.83 1.63 16.85
CA GLU A 229 -2.46 2.97 16.39
C GLU A 229 -1.00 3.28 16.73
N MET A 230 -0.32 4.06 15.90
CA MET A 230 1.03 4.54 16.17
C MET A 230 1.09 6.06 16.11
N SER A 231 1.79 6.66 17.06
CA SER A 231 2.04 8.11 17.11
C SER A 231 3.52 8.40 17.33
N LEU A 232 3.96 9.62 16.99
CA LEU A 232 5.29 10.11 17.34
C LEU A 232 5.22 10.93 18.62
N PHE A 233 6.10 10.62 19.57
CA PHE A 233 6.18 11.32 20.83
C PHE A 233 7.49 12.09 20.94
N TYR A 234 7.36 13.35 21.34
CA TYR A 234 8.49 14.23 21.63
C TYR A 234 8.42 14.59 23.10
N TRP A 235 9.47 14.30 23.86
CA TRP A 235 9.59 14.59 25.29
C TRP A 235 10.30 15.92 25.53
N GLY A 236 11.36 16.24 24.78
CA GLY A 236 12.08 17.50 24.87
C GLY A 236 13.10 17.59 26.00
N ASN A 237 13.91 16.54 26.21
CA ASN A 237 15.02 16.63 27.16
C ASN A 237 16.25 17.31 26.52
N ASP A 238 16.94 18.11 27.33
CA ASP A 238 18.21 18.81 27.09
C ASP A 238 18.20 20.25 26.52
N ASP A 239 19.05 21.05 27.16
CA ASP A 239 19.44 22.42 26.83
C ASP A 239 20.59 22.47 25.79
N GLY A 240 21.17 21.31 25.42
CA GLY A 240 22.30 21.17 24.50
C GLY A 240 21.98 20.96 23.00
N ALA A 241 20.78 20.49 22.64
CA ALA A 241 20.48 20.08 21.25
C ALA A 241 20.32 21.24 20.22
N GLY A 242 20.29 22.49 20.69
CA GLY A 242 20.16 23.67 19.82
C GLY A 242 18.84 23.69 19.01
N PRO A 243 18.73 24.56 17.97
CA PRO A 243 17.51 24.71 17.17
C PRO A 243 17.09 23.47 16.37
N ARG A 244 17.98 22.48 16.20
CA ARG A 244 17.73 21.26 15.40
C ARG A 244 16.70 20.30 16.01
N LYS A 245 16.35 20.45 17.28
CA LYS A 245 15.28 19.63 17.89
C LYS A 245 13.88 19.96 17.33
N TYR A 246 13.65 21.23 16.96
CA TYR A 246 12.40 21.64 16.32
C TYR A 246 12.34 21.22 14.86
N GLU A 247 13.48 21.08 14.20
CA GLU A 247 13.57 20.46 12.88
C GLU A 247 13.10 19.01 12.93
N LEU A 248 13.59 18.22 13.90
CA LEU A 248 13.13 16.85 14.10
C LEU A 248 11.61 16.77 14.32
N LEU A 249 11.07 17.64 15.17
CA LEU A 249 9.62 17.72 15.41
C LEU A 249 8.83 18.04 14.14
N LEU A 250 9.22 19.06 13.38
CA LEU A 250 8.47 19.50 12.22
C LEU A 250 8.60 18.52 11.04
N GLU A 251 9.80 18.02 10.77
CA GLU A 251 10.01 17.03 9.70
C GLU A 251 9.42 15.67 10.06
N GLY A 252 9.55 15.23 11.32
CA GLY A 252 8.90 14.03 11.82
C GLY A 252 7.38 14.15 11.80
N ALA A 253 6.81 15.32 12.10
CA ALA A 253 5.36 15.55 11.97
C ALA A 253 4.86 15.46 10.52
N LYS A 254 5.57 16.09 9.56
CA LYS A 254 5.25 15.95 8.12
C LYS A 254 5.38 14.51 7.64
N PHE A 255 6.36 13.77 8.16
CA PHE A 255 6.52 12.35 7.87
C PHE A 255 5.33 11.55 8.41
N ALA A 256 5.02 11.68 9.70
CA ALA A 256 3.93 10.99 10.35
C ALA A 256 2.57 11.23 9.67
N ASP A 257 2.30 12.48 9.27
CA ASP A 257 1.10 12.88 8.54
C ASP A 257 0.96 12.24 7.15
N ARG A 258 2.09 11.99 6.46
CA ARG A 258 2.12 11.31 5.15
C ARG A 258 1.98 9.80 5.27
N HIS A 259 2.41 9.22 6.39
CA HIS A 259 2.47 7.77 6.60
C HIS A 259 1.35 7.23 7.51
N GLY A 260 0.30 8.02 7.76
CA GLY A 260 -0.92 7.54 8.42
C GLY A 260 -0.84 7.36 9.94
N PHE A 261 0.16 7.96 10.59
CA PHE A 261 0.24 7.93 12.05
C PHE A 261 -0.93 8.68 12.69
N ALA A 262 -1.35 8.23 13.88
CA ALA A 262 -2.52 8.72 14.58
C ALA A 262 -2.33 10.12 15.18
N ALA A 263 -1.13 10.39 15.73
CA ALA A 263 -0.86 11.64 16.43
C ALA A 263 0.63 12.03 16.44
N VAL A 264 0.86 13.32 16.67
CA VAL A 264 2.13 13.86 17.17
C VAL A 264 1.90 14.40 18.57
N TRP A 265 2.67 13.91 19.53
CA TRP A 265 2.69 14.41 20.90
C TRP A 265 3.80 15.43 21.05
N THR A 266 3.43 16.70 21.26
CA THR A 266 4.39 17.80 21.42
C THR A 266 5.10 17.74 22.78
N PRO A 267 6.34 18.26 22.89
CA PRO A 267 7.19 18.20 24.09
C PRO A 267 6.52 18.42 25.45
N GLU A 268 6.92 17.62 26.43
CA GLU A 268 6.63 17.79 27.85
C GLU A 268 7.67 18.73 28.49
N ARG A 269 7.25 19.91 28.95
CA ARG A 269 7.93 20.50 30.11
C ARG A 269 6.91 20.77 31.19
N HIS A 270 7.18 20.23 32.39
CA HIS A 270 6.69 20.78 33.64
C HIS A 270 6.91 22.29 33.58
N PHE A 271 5.84 23.07 33.42
CA PHE A 271 5.86 24.50 33.14
C PHE A 271 6.33 25.33 34.36
N HIS A 272 7.54 25.07 34.86
CA HIS A 272 8.18 25.85 35.90
C HIS A 272 9.22 26.84 35.37
N ALA A 273 9.15 27.19 34.08
CA ALA A 273 9.95 28.27 33.53
C ALA A 273 9.13 29.16 32.58
N PHE A 274 8.15 29.89 33.12
CA PHE A 274 7.82 31.20 32.55
C PHE A 274 9.08 32.08 32.67
N GLY A 275 9.90 32.09 31.61
CA GLY A 275 11.16 32.84 31.54
C GLY A 275 12.33 32.14 30.84
N GLY A 276 12.21 30.86 30.45
CA GLY A 276 13.21 30.18 29.63
C GLY A 276 13.08 30.49 28.13
N PRO A 277 14.13 30.28 27.31
CA PRO A 277 14.13 30.60 25.87
C PRO A 277 13.28 29.67 24.98
N TYR A 278 12.42 28.81 25.54
CA TYR A 278 11.68 27.80 24.79
C TYR A 278 10.23 28.21 24.47
N PRO A 279 9.71 27.89 23.27
CA PRO A 279 8.33 28.17 22.87
C PRO A 279 7.31 27.42 23.74
N ASN A 280 6.18 28.08 24.01
CA ASN A 280 5.01 27.50 24.66
C ASN A 280 4.54 26.23 23.88
N PRO A 281 4.12 25.14 24.55
CA PRO A 281 3.52 23.97 23.89
C PRO A 281 2.42 24.31 22.87
N ALA A 282 1.59 25.32 23.11
CA ALA A 282 0.60 25.78 22.13
C ALA A 282 1.24 26.39 20.87
N VAL A 283 2.35 27.13 21.00
CA VAL A 283 3.10 27.65 19.84
C VAL A 283 3.67 26.49 19.02
N THR A 284 4.19 25.48 19.71
CA THR A 284 4.71 24.26 19.09
C THR A 284 3.60 23.47 18.40
N GLY A 285 2.45 23.30 19.05
CA GLY A 285 1.26 22.68 18.47
C GLY A 285 0.72 23.44 17.26
N ALA A 286 0.74 24.77 17.28
CA ALA A 286 0.33 25.59 16.14
C ALA A 286 1.28 25.44 14.95
N ALA A 287 2.59 25.35 15.21
CA ALA A 287 3.59 25.10 14.18
C ALA A 287 3.42 23.71 13.54
N VAL A 288 3.13 22.68 14.35
CA VAL A 288 2.80 21.33 13.85
C VAL A 288 1.50 21.35 13.04
N ALA A 289 0.46 22.01 13.54
CA ALA A 289 -0.81 22.15 12.84
C ALA A 289 -0.67 22.86 11.48
N ALA A 290 0.24 23.83 11.36
CA ALA A 290 0.50 24.53 10.12
C ALA A 290 1.17 23.66 9.03
N VAL A 291 1.82 22.55 9.41
CA VAL A 291 2.55 21.67 8.48
C VAL A 291 1.93 20.28 8.32
N THR A 292 0.77 20.03 8.95
CA THR A 292 0.09 18.72 8.93
C THR A 292 -1.41 18.85 8.65
N LYS A 293 -2.02 17.83 8.02
CA LYS A 293 -3.42 17.89 7.55
C LYS A 293 -4.32 16.80 8.12
N ASN A 294 -3.78 15.64 8.44
CA ASN A 294 -4.54 14.43 8.75
C ASN A 294 -4.30 13.94 10.19
N ILE A 295 -3.12 14.20 10.78
CA ILE A 295 -2.70 13.69 12.08
C ILE A 295 -3.21 14.49 13.28
N ALA A 296 -3.51 13.86 14.42
CA ALA A 296 -3.87 14.60 15.63
C ALA A 296 -2.67 15.32 16.27
N VAL A 297 -2.91 16.47 16.89
CA VAL A 297 -1.88 17.21 17.64
C VAL A 297 -2.20 17.13 19.12
N ARG A 298 -1.34 16.47 19.89
CA ARG A 298 -1.56 16.20 21.31
C ARG A 298 -0.47 16.85 22.16
N ALA A 299 -0.84 17.39 23.32
CA ALA A 299 0.17 17.79 24.30
C ALA A 299 0.71 16.55 25.03
N GLY A 300 2.03 16.44 25.17
CA GLY A 300 2.69 15.35 25.89
C GLY A 300 2.26 15.22 27.35
N SER A 301 2.13 16.35 28.09
CA SER A 301 1.59 16.35 29.45
C SER A 301 1.43 17.77 30.03
N CYS A 302 0.25 18.06 30.59
CA CYS A 302 -0.08 19.28 31.33
C CYS A 302 -0.17 18.97 32.83
N VAL A 303 0.58 19.68 33.67
CA VAL A 303 0.53 19.50 35.13
C VAL A 303 -0.61 20.35 35.70
N ALA A 304 -1.84 19.84 35.63
CA ALA A 304 -3.07 20.58 35.95
C ALA A 304 -3.02 21.42 37.25
N PRO A 305 -2.45 20.95 38.39
CA PRO A 305 -2.34 21.79 39.60
C PRO A 305 -1.48 23.05 39.46
N LEU A 306 -0.59 23.12 38.46
CA LEU A 306 0.28 24.26 38.18
C LEU A 306 -0.30 25.22 37.12
N HIS A 307 -1.46 24.89 36.55
CA HIS A 307 -2.04 25.60 35.41
C HIS A 307 -3.48 26.05 35.64
N HIS A 308 -3.77 27.27 35.19
CA HIS A 308 -5.13 27.77 35.21
C HIS A 308 -5.94 27.15 34.06
N PRO A 309 -7.07 26.47 34.32
CA PRO A 309 -7.84 25.75 33.29
C PRO A 309 -8.33 26.65 32.16
N ALA A 310 -8.69 27.90 32.45
CA ALA A 310 -9.07 28.86 31.41
C ALA A 310 -7.98 29.09 30.36
N ARG A 311 -6.72 29.12 30.78
CA ARG A 311 -5.59 29.33 29.88
C ARG A 311 -5.34 28.10 29.01
N ILE A 312 -5.42 26.91 29.61
CA ILE A 312 -5.34 25.64 28.85
C ILE A 312 -6.47 25.60 27.81
N ALA A 313 -7.71 25.90 28.22
CA ALA A 313 -8.87 25.89 27.34
C ALA A 313 -8.70 26.83 26.14
N GLU A 314 -8.26 28.07 26.37
CA GLU A 314 -8.03 29.07 25.32
C GLU A 314 -6.89 28.64 24.38
N GLU A 315 -5.72 28.29 24.93
CA GLU A 315 -4.55 27.92 24.14
C GLU A 315 -4.81 26.67 23.29
N TRP A 316 -5.47 25.64 23.84
CA TRP A 316 -5.79 24.42 23.09
C TRP A 316 -6.99 24.56 22.16
N ALA A 317 -7.94 25.46 22.44
CA ALA A 317 -9.00 25.75 21.48
C ALA A 317 -8.45 26.39 20.20
N VAL A 318 -7.37 27.17 20.28
CA VAL A 318 -6.67 27.64 19.08
C VAL A 318 -6.12 26.47 18.27
N ILE A 319 -5.48 25.49 18.92
CA ILE A 319 -4.95 24.30 18.25
C ILE A 319 -6.07 23.47 17.62
N ASP A 320 -7.18 23.30 18.34
CA ASP A 320 -8.36 22.61 17.83
C ASP A 320 -8.91 23.30 16.57
N ASN A 321 -8.99 24.63 16.56
CA ASN A 321 -9.39 25.38 15.37
C ASN A 321 -8.40 25.24 14.21
N LEU A 322 -7.09 25.34 14.48
CA LEU A 322 -6.05 25.19 13.46
C LEU A 322 -6.00 23.77 12.88
N THR A 323 -6.31 22.77 13.69
CA THR A 323 -6.33 21.36 13.28
C THR A 323 -7.72 20.89 12.83
N ASN A 324 -8.74 21.75 12.89
CA ASN A 324 -10.13 21.39 12.61
C ASN A 324 -10.65 20.21 13.44
N GLY A 325 -10.54 20.31 14.76
CA GLY A 325 -11.11 19.34 15.71
C GLY A 325 -10.20 18.17 16.09
N ARG A 326 -8.89 18.22 15.78
CA ARG A 326 -7.93 17.11 16.02
C ARG A 326 -6.95 17.39 17.16
N ALA A 327 -7.33 18.24 18.11
CA ALA A 327 -6.51 18.52 19.29
C ALA A 327 -6.74 17.49 20.41
N GLY A 328 -5.69 17.18 21.17
CA GLY A 328 -5.77 16.35 22.38
C GLY A 328 -4.81 16.81 23.47
N LEU A 329 -5.06 16.39 24.70
CA LEU A 329 -4.32 16.85 25.87
C LEU A 329 -4.03 15.70 26.84
N ALA A 330 -2.77 15.41 27.12
CA ALA A 330 -2.42 14.62 28.30
C ALA A 330 -2.30 15.51 29.55
N ILE A 331 -2.66 14.97 30.71
CA ILE A 331 -2.59 15.61 32.01
C ILE A 331 -1.78 14.70 32.94
N ALA A 332 -0.68 15.24 33.48
CA ALA A 332 0.14 14.54 34.47
C ALA A 332 -0.70 14.23 35.70
N SER A 333 -0.81 12.96 36.04
CA SER A 333 -1.62 12.53 37.17
C SER A 333 -0.97 12.74 38.53
N GLY A 334 0.00 13.64 38.76
CA GLY A 334 0.83 13.79 39.99
C GLY A 334 0.12 13.74 41.38
N TRP A 335 -0.54 12.63 41.66
CA TRP A 335 -1.64 12.38 42.61
C TRP A 335 -1.28 11.21 43.50
N GLN A 336 -0.43 10.32 42.99
CA GLN A 336 0.16 9.25 43.73
C GLN A 336 1.69 9.38 43.64
N PRO A 337 2.39 9.19 44.76
CA PRO A 337 3.85 9.06 44.83
C PRO A 337 4.40 8.17 43.71
N ASP A 338 3.69 7.07 43.45
CA ASP A 338 4.12 6.02 42.52
C ASP A 338 3.88 6.36 41.05
N ASP A 339 3.09 7.40 40.74
CA ASP A 339 2.83 7.81 39.35
C ASP A 339 3.80 8.88 38.85
N PHE A 340 4.31 9.75 39.73
CA PHE A 340 5.33 10.75 39.44
C PHE A 340 6.03 11.17 40.75
N VAL A 341 7.23 10.67 41.05
CA VAL A 341 7.93 11.06 42.29
C VAL A 341 8.59 12.43 42.13
N LEU A 342 7.89 13.49 42.53
CA LEU A 342 8.47 14.65 43.21
C LEU A 342 7.48 15.15 44.30
N ARG A 343 7.59 14.58 45.52
CA ARG A 343 6.97 14.97 46.81
C ARG A 343 5.58 14.39 47.17
N PRO A 344 5.52 13.12 47.61
CA PRO A 344 4.35 12.49 48.25
C PRO A 344 3.73 13.28 49.41
N GLU A 345 4.61 13.93 50.17
CA GLU A 345 4.32 14.52 51.49
C GLU A 345 3.98 16.02 51.37
N ASN A 346 4.24 16.62 50.20
CA ASN A 346 3.81 17.97 49.84
C ASN A 346 2.61 17.98 48.88
N THR A 347 1.95 16.84 48.70
CA THR A 347 0.64 16.77 48.05
C THR A 347 -0.40 16.96 49.16
N PRO A 348 -0.86 18.20 49.45
CA PRO A 348 -1.95 18.36 50.40
C PRO A 348 -3.14 17.48 49.95
N PRO A 349 -3.95 16.94 50.88
CA PRO A 349 -5.14 16.15 50.57
C PRO A 349 -6.10 16.82 49.55
N ALA A 350 -5.94 18.12 49.34
CA ALA A 350 -6.65 18.95 48.37
C ALA A 350 -6.25 18.77 46.89
N ASN A 351 -5.11 18.16 46.55
CA ASN A 351 -4.63 18.09 45.16
C ASN A 351 -5.37 17.08 44.27
N LYS A 352 -5.84 15.95 44.84
CA LYS A 352 -6.75 15.01 44.15
C LYS A 352 -8.06 15.72 43.77
N PRO A 353 -8.77 16.42 44.68
CA PRO A 353 -9.85 17.31 44.27
C PRO A 353 -9.43 18.36 43.23
N ALA A 354 -8.20 18.89 43.29
CA ALA A 354 -7.74 19.97 42.42
C ALA A 354 -7.64 19.61 40.93
N MET A 355 -6.92 18.57 40.49
CA MET A 355 -6.92 18.28 39.03
C MET A 355 -8.28 17.76 38.54
N LEU A 356 -9.06 17.02 39.36
CA LEU A 356 -10.43 16.65 38.99
C LEU A 356 -11.27 17.92 38.73
N THR A 357 -11.10 18.91 39.60
CA THR A 357 -11.71 20.24 39.44
C THR A 357 -11.18 20.92 38.18
N VAL A 358 -9.87 20.88 37.90
CA VAL A 358 -9.29 21.47 36.67
C VAL A 358 -9.82 20.78 35.42
N ILE A 359 -9.94 19.45 35.39
CA ILE A 359 -10.49 18.69 34.26
C ILE A 359 -11.97 19.03 34.05
N ASP A 360 -12.75 19.09 35.12
CA ASP A 360 -14.16 19.51 35.06
C ASP A 360 -14.29 20.93 34.53
N GLN A 361 -13.57 21.89 35.14
CA GLN A 361 -13.54 23.28 34.72
C GLN A 361 -13.09 23.42 33.25
N LEU A 362 -12.06 22.67 32.83
CA LEU A 362 -11.57 22.66 31.45
C LEU A 362 -12.64 22.16 30.48
N ARG A 363 -13.32 21.04 30.78
CA ARG A 363 -14.41 20.50 29.93
C ARG A 363 -15.58 21.47 29.83
N ARG A 364 -15.96 22.12 30.93
CA ARG A 364 -17.01 23.14 30.96
C ARG A 364 -16.62 24.36 30.11
N LEU A 365 -15.40 24.86 30.27
CA LEU A 365 -14.84 25.93 29.46
C LEU A 365 -14.79 25.55 27.96
N TRP A 366 -14.43 24.30 27.65
CA TRP A 366 -14.39 23.76 26.28
C TRP A 366 -15.76 23.78 25.61
N ARG A 367 -16.81 23.40 26.35
CA ARG A 367 -18.21 23.49 25.92
C ARG A 367 -18.76 24.92 25.85
N GLY A 368 -17.94 25.92 26.19
CA GLY A 368 -18.32 27.33 26.19
C GLY A 368 -19.18 27.75 27.37
N GLU A 369 -19.21 26.96 28.45
CA GLU A 369 -19.86 27.32 29.70
C GLU A 369 -19.05 28.41 30.43
N ALA A 370 -19.74 29.26 31.19
CA ALA A 370 -19.09 30.19 32.11
C ALA A 370 -18.65 29.44 33.38
N VAL A 371 -17.37 29.57 33.72
CA VAL A 371 -16.79 29.00 34.95
C VAL A 371 -16.32 30.14 35.86
N GLU A 372 -16.75 30.10 37.11
CA GLU A 372 -16.37 31.10 38.11
C GLU A 372 -15.02 30.77 38.76
N PHE A 373 -14.15 31.76 38.82
CA PHE A 373 -12.86 31.72 39.50
C PHE A 373 -12.82 32.80 40.58
N PRO A 374 -12.10 32.59 41.70
CA PRO A 374 -11.92 33.63 42.72
C PRO A 374 -10.84 34.63 42.29
N ARG A 375 -11.11 35.93 42.44
CA ARG A 375 -10.10 36.99 42.37
C ARG A 375 -9.21 36.97 43.61
N ALA A 376 -8.10 37.73 43.57
CA ALA A 376 -7.20 37.88 44.71
C ALA A 376 -7.89 38.43 45.98
N ASP A 377 -9.00 39.16 45.84
CA ASP A 377 -9.83 39.68 46.93
C ASP A 377 -10.99 38.75 47.33
N GLY A 378 -11.08 37.55 46.73
CA GLY A 378 -12.12 36.56 46.99
C GLY A 378 -13.43 36.77 46.23
N THR A 379 -13.57 37.84 45.43
CA THR A 379 -14.77 38.02 44.60
C THR A 379 -14.77 37.07 43.40
N PRO A 380 -15.92 36.45 43.05
CA PRO A 380 -16.00 35.57 41.89
C PRO A 380 -15.92 36.37 40.58
N PHE A 381 -15.24 35.83 39.58
CA PHE A 381 -15.27 36.31 38.21
C PHE A 381 -15.52 35.15 37.25
N ALA A 382 -16.51 35.32 36.37
CA ALA A 382 -16.85 34.31 35.37
C ALA A 382 -15.93 34.43 34.14
N VAL A 383 -15.40 33.29 33.69
CA VAL A 383 -14.59 33.18 32.47
C VAL A 383 -15.27 32.24 31.50
N VAL A 384 -15.22 32.59 30.21
CA VAL A 384 -15.66 31.76 29.08
C VAL A 384 -14.48 31.63 28.14
N SER A 385 -14.21 30.44 27.62
CA SER A 385 -13.13 30.23 26.65
C SER A 385 -13.44 30.87 25.30
N GLN A 386 -12.45 31.57 24.73
CA GLN A 386 -12.45 32.10 23.36
C GLN A 386 -11.05 31.92 22.76
N PRO A 387 -10.89 31.46 21.50
CA PRO A 387 -11.96 31.07 20.58
C PRO A 387 -12.69 29.80 21.07
N ARG A 388 -13.91 29.58 20.57
CA ARG A 388 -14.60 28.31 20.81
C ARG A 388 -13.97 27.20 19.96
N PRO A 389 -13.72 26.01 20.53
CA PRO A 389 -13.22 24.87 19.77
C PRO A 389 -14.26 24.40 18.73
N VAL A 390 -13.78 23.74 17.68
CA VAL A 390 -14.60 23.08 16.67
C VAL A 390 -15.07 21.72 17.20
N SER A 391 -14.22 21.02 17.95
CA SER A 391 -14.58 19.76 18.62
C SER A 391 -15.53 20.01 19.79
N LYS A 392 -16.50 19.10 19.95
CA LYS A 392 -17.51 19.20 21.03
C LYS A 392 -16.93 18.88 22.41
N GLU A 393 -15.97 17.96 22.46
CA GLU A 393 -15.33 17.47 23.67
C GLU A 393 -13.82 17.43 23.44
N LEU A 394 -13.05 17.71 24.49
CA LEU A 394 -11.59 17.62 24.47
C LEU A 394 -11.17 16.20 24.86
N PRO A 395 -10.49 15.45 23.97
CA PRO A 395 -9.87 14.18 24.35
C PRO A 395 -8.76 14.41 25.37
N ILE A 396 -8.90 13.81 26.55
CA ILE A 396 -7.95 13.91 27.66
C ILE A 396 -7.31 12.54 27.90
N TRP A 397 -5.99 12.53 28.10
CA TRP A 397 -5.23 11.39 28.63
C TRP A 397 -4.79 11.69 30.05
N VAL A 398 -4.95 10.73 30.96
CA VAL A 398 -4.34 10.78 32.29
C VAL A 398 -3.04 10.00 32.22
N THR A 399 -1.92 10.67 32.48
CA THR A 399 -0.60 10.01 32.48
C THR A 399 -0.43 9.24 33.77
N THR A 400 -0.22 7.93 33.75
CA THR A 400 -0.19 7.05 34.94
C THR A 400 0.95 6.04 34.85
N ALA A 401 1.42 5.55 36.00
CA ALA A 401 2.33 4.41 36.10
C ALA A 401 1.59 3.21 36.72
N GLY A 402 2.24 2.47 37.62
CA GLY A 402 1.72 1.20 38.16
C GLY A 402 0.55 1.33 39.16
N ASN A 403 0.10 2.54 39.52
CA ASN A 403 -0.87 2.73 40.60
C ASN A 403 -2.33 2.44 40.16
N PRO A 404 -2.99 1.41 40.72
CA PRO A 404 -4.36 1.06 40.31
C PRO A 404 -5.41 2.14 40.58
N ALA A 405 -5.24 2.96 41.62
CA ALA A 405 -6.20 4.00 41.94
C ALA A 405 -6.29 5.07 40.84
N THR A 406 -5.19 5.33 40.14
CA THR A 406 -5.13 6.32 39.05
C THR A 406 -5.77 5.79 37.78
N TRP A 407 -5.57 4.51 37.45
CA TRP A 407 -6.26 3.84 36.35
C TRP A 407 -7.78 3.80 36.57
N GLN A 408 -8.23 3.45 37.78
CA GLN A 408 -9.66 3.46 38.13
C GLN A 408 -10.25 4.87 38.07
N GLU A 409 -9.51 5.89 38.53
CA GLU A 409 -9.96 7.28 38.46
C GLU A 409 -10.07 7.78 37.02
N ALA A 410 -9.11 7.46 36.14
CA ALA A 410 -9.16 7.77 34.72
C ALA A 410 -10.41 7.17 34.06
N GLY A 411 -10.76 5.93 34.41
CA GLY A 411 -11.99 5.30 33.95
C GLY A 411 -13.25 5.97 34.49
N ARG A 412 -13.26 6.36 35.78
CA ARG A 412 -14.41 7.03 36.42
C ARG A 412 -14.76 8.37 35.76
N ILE A 413 -13.76 9.08 35.23
CA ILE A 413 -13.96 10.39 34.59
C ILE A 413 -14.08 10.32 33.07
N GLY A 414 -14.03 9.12 32.47
CA GLY A 414 -14.00 8.98 31.02
C GLY A 414 -12.80 9.71 30.42
N ALA A 415 -11.59 9.30 30.79
CA ALA A 415 -10.36 9.78 30.17
C ALA A 415 -9.58 8.59 29.58
N ASN A 416 -8.78 8.87 28.56
CA ASN A 416 -7.80 7.94 28.03
C ASN A 416 -6.65 7.76 29.02
N VAL A 417 -5.82 6.73 28.82
CA VAL A 417 -4.64 6.46 29.63
C VAL A 417 -3.37 6.65 28.79
N LEU A 418 -2.41 7.41 29.30
CA LEU A 418 -1.04 7.48 28.76
C LEU A 418 -0.08 6.85 29.79
N THR A 419 0.74 5.89 29.38
CA THR A 419 1.61 5.16 30.33
C THR A 419 2.94 4.75 29.68
N HIS A 420 3.85 4.11 30.42
CA HIS A 420 5.20 3.74 29.95
C HIS A 420 5.73 2.46 30.62
N LEU A 421 6.81 1.87 30.09
CA LEU A 421 7.47 0.68 30.69
C LEU A 421 8.70 0.99 31.58
N LEU A 422 9.13 2.26 31.67
CA LEU A 422 10.29 2.63 32.51
C LEU A 422 10.10 2.36 34.02
N GLY A 423 8.88 2.36 34.53
CA GLY A 423 8.58 2.27 35.96
C GLY A 423 7.64 1.12 36.34
N GLN A 424 7.30 0.25 35.39
CA GLN A 424 6.36 -0.86 35.59
C GLN A 424 6.57 -1.92 34.52
N SER A 425 6.14 -3.14 34.80
CA SER A 425 6.24 -4.26 33.87
C SER A 425 5.02 -4.37 32.94
N MET A 426 5.19 -5.14 31.86
CA MET A 426 4.07 -5.55 30.99
C MET A 426 2.96 -6.28 31.77
N ALA A 427 3.33 -7.08 32.78
CA ALA A 427 2.37 -7.78 33.63
C ALA A 427 1.55 -6.82 34.49
N ASP A 428 2.17 -5.73 34.98
CA ASP A 428 1.47 -4.69 35.72
C ASP A 428 0.42 -4.03 34.83
N ILE A 429 0.79 -3.60 33.61
CA ILE A 429 -0.14 -2.98 32.65
C ILE A 429 -1.30 -3.91 32.31
N ALA A 430 -1.01 -5.18 32.01
CA ALA A 430 -2.02 -6.18 31.71
C ALA A 430 -3.03 -6.38 32.85
N ALA A 431 -2.59 -6.24 34.10
CA ALA A 431 -3.48 -6.31 35.27
C ALA A 431 -4.32 -5.03 35.44
N ARG A 432 -3.82 -3.86 35.03
CA ARG A 432 -4.52 -2.56 35.19
C ARG A 432 -5.58 -2.27 34.15
N ILE A 433 -5.39 -2.69 32.90
CA ILE A 433 -6.35 -2.43 31.81
C ILE A 433 -7.77 -2.94 32.14
N PRO A 434 -7.96 -4.16 32.68
CA PRO A 434 -9.28 -4.62 33.13
C PRO A 434 -9.93 -3.76 34.22
N GLU A 435 -9.14 -3.27 35.18
CA GLU A 435 -9.62 -2.39 36.26
C GLU A 435 -10.11 -1.05 35.69
N TYR A 436 -9.35 -0.48 34.75
CA TYR A 436 -9.72 0.73 34.03
C TYR A 436 -11.00 0.55 33.20
N HIS A 437 -11.11 -0.53 32.43
CA HIS A 437 -12.33 -0.83 31.68
C HIS A 437 -13.55 -1.06 32.58
N ALA A 438 -13.35 -1.67 33.75
CA ALA A 438 -14.42 -1.82 34.75
C ALA A 438 -14.89 -0.46 35.28
N ALA A 439 -13.95 0.45 35.57
CA ALA A 439 -14.27 1.81 36.01
C ALA A 439 -14.99 2.64 34.93
N LEU A 440 -14.57 2.54 33.66
CA LEU A 440 -15.28 3.17 32.53
C LEU A 440 -16.75 2.69 32.45
N ARG A 441 -16.96 1.37 32.45
CA ARG A 441 -18.31 0.79 32.40
C ARG A 441 -19.16 1.22 33.59
N ALA A 442 -18.60 1.26 34.79
CA ALA A 442 -19.31 1.70 35.99
C ALA A 442 -19.71 3.19 35.92
N ALA A 443 -18.96 4.01 35.20
CA ALA A 443 -19.26 5.42 34.95
C ALA A 443 -20.17 5.65 33.72
N GLY A 444 -20.59 4.60 33.02
CA GLY A 444 -21.47 4.70 31.85
C GLY A 444 -20.74 5.00 30.54
N HIS A 445 -19.43 4.75 30.47
CA HIS A 445 -18.61 4.90 29.28
C HIS A 445 -18.38 3.56 28.59
N ASP A 446 -18.39 3.54 27.26
CA ASP A 446 -17.98 2.36 26.48
C ASP A 446 -16.45 2.31 26.39
N PRO A 447 -15.78 1.25 26.87
CA PRO A 447 -14.33 1.10 26.72
C PRO A 447 -13.80 1.21 25.29
N ALA A 448 -14.61 0.90 24.27
CA ALA A 448 -14.20 1.02 22.87
C ALA A 448 -13.90 2.47 22.44
N ASP A 449 -14.46 3.46 23.12
CA ASP A 449 -14.26 4.88 22.82
C ASP A 449 -12.94 5.45 23.39
N TYR A 450 -12.24 4.68 24.24
CA TYR A 450 -11.07 5.15 24.98
C TYR A 450 -9.80 4.38 24.62
N SER A 451 -8.68 5.09 24.68
CA SER A 451 -7.35 4.56 24.36
C SER A 451 -6.51 4.30 25.60
N VAL A 452 -5.72 3.23 25.51
CA VAL A 452 -4.59 2.95 26.39
C VAL A 452 -3.35 3.12 25.51
N THR A 453 -2.71 4.28 25.65
CA THR A 453 -1.53 4.67 24.89
C THR A 453 -0.26 4.34 25.68
N LEU A 454 0.63 3.55 25.09
CA LEU A 454 1.91 3.20 25.68
C LEU A 454 3.06 3.96 25.01
N MET A 455 3.77 4.77 25.79
CA MET A 455 4.96 5.48 25.35
C MET A 455 6.21 4.59 25.46
N LEU A 456 6.88 4.38 24.33
CA LEU A 456 8.07 3.53 24.21
C LEU A 456 9.21 4.27 23.53
N HIS A 457 10.43 4.15 24.04
CA HIS A 457 11.62 4.59 23.28
C HIS A 457 11.75 3.71 22.05
N SER A 458 11.90 4.35 20.89
CA SER A 458 11.86 3.64 19.61
C SER A 458 13.08 3.97 18.75
N TYR A 459 13.72 2.94 18.20
CA TYR A 459 14.68 3.07 17.09
C TYR A 459 14.87 1.71 16.40
N LEU A 460 14.49 1.63 15.13
CA LEU A 460 14.57 0.40 14.34
C LEU A 460 15.64 0.51 13.25
N ALA A 461 16.19 -0.63 12.85
CA ALA A 461 17.20 -0.73 11.79
C ALA A 461 17.05 -2.05 11.01
N ASP A 462 17.87 -2.26 9.98
CA ASP A 462 17.84 -3.51 9.20
C ASP A 462 18.32 -4.71 10.03
N THR A 463 19.19 -4.46 11.01
CA THR A 463 19.70 -5.48 11.93
C THR A 463 19.55 -5.05 13.38
N ARG A 464 19.43 -6.04 14.27
CA ARG A 464 19.34 -5.81 15.71
C ARG A 464 20.58 -5.11 16.25
N GLU A 465 21.75 -5.47 15.75
CA GLU A 465 23.04 -4.92 16.15
C GLU A 465 23.14 -3.43 15.83
N GLN A 466 22.70 -3.01 14.63
CA GLN A 466 22.67 -1.60 14.26
C GLN A 466 21.71 -0.78 15.14
N SER A 467 20.52 -1.32 15.42
CA SER A 467 19.57 -0.66 16.32
C SER A 467 20.18 -0.50 17.72
N MET A 468 20.85 -1.54 18.23
CA MET A 468 21.52 -1.52 19.53
C MET A 468 22.67 -0.51 19.57
N GLU A 469 23.53 -0.49 18.56
CA GLU A 469 24.67 0.42 18.47
C GLU A 469 24.23 1.89 18.51
N VAL A 470 23.19 2.24 17.77
CA VAL A 470 22.68 3.62 17.73
C VAL A 470 21.95 4.01 19.02
N ALA A 471 21.17 3.09 19.60
CA ALA A 471 20.36 3.40 20.77
C ALA A 471 21.15 3.41 22.09
N ARG A 472 22.29 2.72 22.18
CA ARG A 472 22.99 2.43 23.45
C ARG A 472 23.39 3.67 24.24
N GLU A 473 24.28 4.49 23.70
CA GLU A 473 24.79 5.65 24.43
C GLU A 473 23.70 6.70 24.69
N PRO A 474 22.85 7.07 23.71
CA PRO A 474 21.72 7.96 23.95
C PRO A 474 20.79 7.49 25.08
N MET A 475 20.46 6.20 25.11
CA MET A 475 19.59 5.65 26.15
C MET A 475 20.29 5.62 27.51
N LYS A 476 21.59 5.31 27.57
CA LYS A 476 22.37 5.37 28.81
C LYS A 476 22.45 6.80 29.35
N ASP A 477 22.66 7.79 28.49
CA ASP A 477 22.63 9.21 28.87
C ASP A 477 21.25 9.62 29.38
N TYR A 478 20.17 9.16 28.72
CA TYR A 478 18.80 9.38 29.16
C TYR A 478 18.56 8.79 30.56
N LEU A 479 18.96 7.53 30.79
CA LEU A 479 18.85 6.86 32.10
C LEU A 479 19.72 7.53 33.17
N ARG A 480 20.94 7.97 32.80
CA ARG A 480 21.85 8.72 33.68
C ARG A 480 21.24 10.06 34.09
N ALA A 481 20.63 10.79 33.16
CA ALA A 481 19.92 12.04 33.47
C ALA A 481 18.73 11.81 34.41
N ALA A 482 17.97 10.74 34.21
CA ALA A 482 16.89 10.34 35.11
C ALA A 482 17.41 9.99 36.51
N ALA A 483 18.50 9.22 36.61
CA ALA A 483 19.15 8.88 37.87
C ALA A 483 19.75 10.13 38.58
N ALA A 484 20.32 11.06 37.82
CA ALA A 484 20.86 12.31 38.33
C ALA A 484 19.75 13.23 38.87
N LEU A 485 18.59 13.30 38.22
CA LEU A 485 17.40 13.97 38.75
C LEU A 485 16.98 13.35 40.08
N VAL A 486 16.88 12.02 40.16
CA VAL A 486 16.58 11.32 41.42
C VAL A 486 17.60 11.66 42.51
N LYS A 487 18.90 11.69 42.19
CA LYS A 487 20.01 12.04 43.10
C LYS A 487 19.97 13.50 43.54
N GLN A 488 19.74 14.43 42.62
CA GLN A 488 19.65 15.88 42.88
C GLN A 488 18.51 16.22 43.84
N TYR A 489 17.43 15.44 43.80
CA TYR A 489 16.29 15.60 44.68
C TYR A 489 16.26 14.58 45.84
N ALA A 490 17.27 13.71 45.98
CA ALA A 490 17.34 12.70 47.05
C ALA A 490 17.34 13.31 48.46
N TRP A 491 17.83 14.55 48.64
CA TRP A 491 17.72 15.27 49.90
C TRP A 491 16.27 15.62 50.28
N ALA A 492 15.37 15.71 49.29
CA ALA A 492 13.95 16.00 49.42
C ALA A 492 13.07 14.74 49.47
N PHE A 493 13.65 13.53 49.38
CA PHE A 493 12.93 12.24 49.34
C PHE A 493 13.46 11.24 50.37
N PRO A 494 12.81 11.10 51.54
CA PRO A 494 13.23 10.17 52.59
C PRO A 494 13.19 8.69 52.18
N ALA A 495 12.37 8.31 51.19
CA ALA A 495 12.29 6.94 50.66
C ALA A 495 13.56 6.49 49.91
N PHE A 496 14.40 7.43 49.45
CA PHE A 496 15.72 7.15 48.87
C PHE A 496 16.85 7.29 49.90
N LYS A 497 16.52 7.56 51.18
CA LYS A 497 17.46 7.44 52.30
C LYS A 497 17.23 6.09 52.98
N ARG A 498 18.30 5.38 53.32
CA ARG A 498 18.20 4.19 54.18
C ARG A 498 17.40 4.54 55.44
N PRO A 499 16.29 3.83 55.76
CA PRO A 499 15.70 3.91 57.08
C PRO A 499 16.78 3.52 58.11
N ALA A 500 16.98 4.35 59.14
CA ALA A 500 17.92 4.02 60.20
C ALA A 500 17.48 2.70 60.88
N GLY A 501 18.23 1.62 60.64
CA GLY A 501 18.00 0.31 61.26
C GLY A 501 17.42 -0.80 60.37
N VAL A 502 17.20 -0.59 59.06
CA VAL A 502 16.78 -1.66 58.13
C VAL A 502 17.95 -2.11 57.27
N SER A 503 18.41 -3.36 57.46
CA SER A 503 19.38 -4.03 56.60
C SER A 503 18.67 -4.69 55.42
N ASP A 504 18.22 -3.90 54.43
CA ASP A 504 17.84 -4.45 53.14
C ASP A 504 19.11 -4.57 52.26
N PRO A 505 19.57 -5.79 51.93
CA PRO A 505 20.77 -5.99 51.12
C PRO A 505 20.63 -5.50 49.66
N MET A 506 19.43 -5.12 49.19
CA MET A 506 19.18 -4.69 47.81
C MET A 506 19.06 -3.17 47.61
N ALA A 507 19.09 -2.36 48.69
CA ALA A 507 19.02 -0.91 48.59
C ALA A 507 20.40 -0.29 48.24
N ILE A 508 20.58 0.10 46.97
CA ILE A 508 21.79 0.76 46.45
C ILE A 508 21.71 2.27 46.72
N ASP A 509 22.70 2.82 47.41
CA ASP A 509 22.86 4.27 47.55
C ASP A 509 23.56 4.82 46.29
N LEU A 510 22.79 5.45 45.39
CA LEU A 510 23.30 6.06 44.15
C LEU A 510 24.34 7.18 44.40
N SER A 511 24.47 7.66 45.65
CA SER A 511 25.49 8.64 46.03
C SER A 511 26.87 8.03 46.33
N THR A 512 26.94 6.71 46.56
CA THR A 512 28.18 6.00 46.91
C THR A 512 28.81 5.22 45.76
N LEU A 513 28.12 5.11 44.63
CA LEU A 513 28.63 4.43 43.43
C LEU A 513 29.77 5.22 42.79
N ASP A 514 30.86 4.53 42.44
CA ASP A 514 31.87 5.10 41.55
C ASP A 514 31.38 5.13 40.09
N GLU A 515 32.13 5.82 39.22
CA GLU A 515 31.74 6.00 37.82
C GLU A 515 31.71 4.67 37.05
N GLY A 516 32.57 3.71 37.41
CA GLY A 516 32.62 2.39 36.78
C GLY A 516 31.45 1.50 37.20
N GLU A 517 31.05 1.55 38.47
CA GLU A 517 29.86 0.87 38.99
C GLU A 517 28.57 1.46 38.39
N MET A 518 28.49 2.79 38.29
CA MET A 518 27.37 3.47 37.62
C MET A 518 27.26 3.05 36.15
N GLU A 519 28.39 3.00 35.44
CA GLU A 519 28.45 2.59 34.05
C GLU A 519 27.97 1.14 33.86
N GLY A 520 28.41 0.23 34.73
CA GLY A 520 27.95 -1.17 34.72
C GLY A 520 26.45 -1.31 34.96
N ILE A 521 25.87 -0.52 35.87
CA ILE A 521 24.42 -0.48 36.12
C ILE A 521 23.67 0.07 34.91
N LEU A 522 24.16 1.14 34.29
CA LEU A 522 23.54 1.73 33.09
C LEU A 522 23.59 0.77 31.90
N ASP A 523 24.70 0.06 31.70
CA ASP A 523 24.80 -0.98 30.67
C ASP A 523 23.81 -2.12 30.91
N PHE A 524 23.70 -2.61 32.15
CA PHE A 524 22.73 -3.65 32.50
C PHE A 524 21.29 -3.16 32.31
N ALA A 525 20.98 -1.94 32.76
CA ALA A 525 19.67 -1.32 32.61
C ALA A 525 19.31 -1.12 31.14
N PHE A 526 20.26 -0.64 30.32
CA PHE A 526 20.09 -0.52 28.88
C PHE A 526 19.80 -1.86 28.23
N GLN A 527 20.60 -2.90 28.50
CA GLN A 527 20.38 -4.22 27.90
C GLN A 527 19.01 -4.79 28.24
N ARG A 528 18.61 -4.71 29.51
CA ARG A 528 17.26 -5.12 29.94
C ARG A 528 16.19 -4.30 29.23
N TYR A 529 16.36 -2.99 29.16
CA TYR A 529 15.40 -2.10 28.53
C TYR A 529 15.27 -2.34 27.02
N PHE A 530 16.39 -2.52 26.32
CA PHE A 530 16.46 -2.82 24.89
C PHE A 530 15.76 -4.15 24.56
N ASN A 531 15.93 -5.16 25.40
CA ASN A 531 15.33 -6.48 25.19
C ASN A 531 13.86 -6.55 25.61
N ASP A 532 13.48 -5.89 26.71
CA ASP A 532 12.22 -6.18 27.39
C ASP A 532 11.22 -5.01 27.37
N SER A 533 11.64 -3.78 27.05
CA SER A 533 10.82 -2.58 27.31
C SER A 533 10.73 -1.57 26.17
N GLY A 534 11.76 -1.40 25.35
CA GLY A 534 11.72 -0.48 24.22
C GLY A 534 11.19 -1.11 22.93
N LEU A 535 10.94 -0.27 21.94
CA LEU A 535 10.61 -0.68 20.58
C LEU A 535 11.87 -0.59 19.71
N PHE A 536 12.73 -1.61 19.85
CA PHE A 536 14.04 -1.69 19.23
C PHE A 536 14.20 -2.94 18.37
N GLY A 537 15.29 -3.00 17.61
CA GLY A 537 15.62 -4.13 16.75
C GLY A 537 15.16 -3.94 15.31
N THR A 538 14.72 -5.04 14.68
CA THR A 538 14.19 -5.04 13.31
C THR A 538 12.69 -4.77 13.27
N VAL A 539 12.15 -4.52 12.08
CA VAL A 539 10.69 -4.37 11.89
C VAL A 539 9.93 -5.64 12.30
N ASP A 540 10.50 -6.83 12.06
CA ASP A 540 9.91 -8.11 12.48
C ASP A 540 9.80 -8.25 14.00
N GLU A 541 10.90 -7.98 14.71
CA GLU A 541 10.96 -8.05 16.17
C GLU A 541 10.00 -7.04 16.80
N ALA A 542 9.98 -5.82 16.25
CA ALA A 542 9.07 -4.78 16.70
C ALA A 542 7.60 -5.15 16.43
N ALA A 543 7.27 -5.73 15.27
CA ALA A 543 5.91 -6.18 14.98
C ALA A 543 5.42 -7.27 15.95
N ALA A 544 6.29 -8.22 16.32
CA ALA A 544 5.98 -9.21 17.35
C ALA A 544 5.68 -8.54 18.70
N ARG A 545 6.48 -7.54 19.09
CA ARG A 545 6.24 -6.76 20.31
C ARG A 545 4.92 -5.98 20.27
N VAL A 546 4.58 -5.36 19.14
CA VAL A 546 3.28 -4.68 18.98
C VAL A 546 2.13 -5.68 19.14
N ALA A 547 2.26 -6.90 18.64
CA ALA A 547 1.25 -7.93 18.80
C ALA A 547 1.05 -8.34 20.28
N GLU A 548 2.14 -8.48 21.05
CA GLU A 548 2.08 -8.74 22.50
C GLU A 548 1.37 -7.61 23.26
N LEU A 549 1.69 -6.37 22.92
CA LEU A 549 1.06 -5.18 23.50
C LEU A 549 -0.43 -5.10 23.18
N LYS A 550 -0.80 -5.37 21.92
CA LYS A 550 -2.19 -5.45 21.48
C LYS A 550 -2.96 -6.52 22.25
N ALA A 551 -2.33 -7.69 22.48
CA ALA A 551 -2.96 -8.80 23.18
C ALA A 551 -3.35 -8.48 24.63
N ILE A 552 -2.62 -7.57 25.30
CA ILE A 552 -2.96 -7.10 26.65
C ILE A 552 -3.90 -5.88 26.66
N GLY A 553 -4.31 -5.37 25.49
CA GLY A 553 -5.28 -4.28 25.36
C GLY A 553 -4.68 -2.89 25.17
N VAL A 554 -3.39 -2.77 24.85
CA VAL A 554 -2.81 -1.49 24.40
C VAL A 554 -3.36 -1.16 23.01
N THR A 555 -3.95 0.03 22.88
CA THR A 555 -4.61 0.45 21.64
C THR A 555 -3.79 1.44 20.81
N GLU A 556 -2.78 2.07 21.40
CA GLU A 556 -1.86 2.96 20.71
C GLU A 556 -0.44 2.86 21.27
N ILE A 557 0.56 2.94 20.40
CA ILE A 557 1.98 3.04 20.77
C ILE A 557 2.50 4.43 20.37
N ALA A 558 2.89 5.21 21.37
CA ALA A 558 3.53 6.49 21.19
C ALA A 558 5.05 6.31 21.14
N CYS A 559 5.61 6.38 19.94
CA CYS A 559 7.03 6.18 19.66
C CYS A 559 7.82 7.43 20.10
N LEU A 560 8.50 7.33 21.24
CA LEU A 560 9.39 8.35 21.75
C LEU A 560 10.71 8.29 20.97
N ILE A 561 10.99 9.35 20.22
CA ILE A 561 12.10 9.39 19.25
C ILE A 561 13.17 10.45 19.56
N ASP A 562 12.98 11.29 20.58
CA ASP A 562 13.83 12.44 20.90
C ASP A 562 14.57 12.30 22.25
N TYR A 563 15.22 11.16 22.46
CA TYR A 563 15.93 10.81 23.70
C TYR A 563 17.47 10.83 23.57
N GLY A 564 18.01 11.57 22.60
CA GLY A 564 19.46 11.79 22.43
C GLY A 564 20.07 11.25 21.13
N ILE A 565 19.29 10.54 20.30
CA ILE A 565 19.73 10.15 18.96
C ILE A 565 19.81 11.38 18.05
N ALA A 566 20.82 11.46 17.19
CA ALA A 566 21.00 12.60 16.30
C ALA A 566 19.78 12.77 15.37
N PRO A 567 19.22 13.99 15.19
CA PRO A 567 18.02 14.22 14.38
C PRO A 567 18.04 13.59 12.99
N ALA A 568 19.16 13.66 12.28
CA ALA A 568 19.30 13.08 10.94
C ALA A 568 19.18 11.54 10.95
N GLN A 569 19.70 10.88 11.99
CA GLN A 569 19.58 9.43 12.15
C GLN A 569 18.14 9.05 12.49
N VAL A 570 17.47 9.81 13.37
CA VAL A 570 16.06 9.59 13.69
C VAL A 570 15.18 9.73 12.44
N LEU A 571 15.37 10.80 11.65
CA LEU A 571 14.62 11.04 10.42
C LEU A 571 14.79 9.91 9.40
N THR A 572 16.00 9.36 9.28
CA THR A 572 16.24 8.16 8.45
C THR A 572 15.54 6.93 9.05
N GLY A 573 15.58 6.78 10.38
CA GLY A 573 14.92 5.69 11.11
C GLY A 573 13.39 5.70 11.02
N LEU A 574 12.75 6.84 10.69
CA LEU A 574 11.29 6.93 10.57
C LEU A 574 10.72 6.02 9.48
N GLU A 575 11.48 5.71 8.43
CA GLU A 575 11.08 4.77 7.37
C GLU A 575 10.84 3.36 7.91
N TYR A 576 11.62 2.92 8.91
CA TYR A 576 11.41 1.64 9.57
C TYR A 576 10.15 1.66 10.43
N LEU A 577 9.84 2.78 11.10
CA LEU A 577 8.59 2.95 11.84
C LEU A 577 7.37 2.99 10.91
N ALA A 578 7.49 3.57 9.71
CA ALA A 578 6.43 3.51 8.70
C ALA A 578 6.19 2.07 8.19
N ARG A 579 7.27 1.32 7.92
CA ARG A 579 7.15 -0.11 7.56
C ARG A 579 6.50 -0.93 8.67
N LEU A 580 6.85 -0.66 9.93
CA LEU A 580 6.18 -1.27 11.08
C LEU A 580 4.71 -0.90 11.14
N HIS A 581 4.38 0.39 10.98
CA HIS A 581 3.01 0.89 10.95
C HIS A 581 2.16 0.15 9.91
N ASP A 582 2.62 0.09 8.66
CA ASP A 582 1.90 -0.57 7.57
C ASP A 582 1.72 -2.07 7.82
N ARG A 583 2.67 -2.70 8.54
CA ARG A 583 2.63 -4.12 8.88
C ARG A 583 1.65 -4.44 10.01
N VAL A 584 1.53 -3.58 11.03
CA VAL A 584 0.64 -3.80 12.18
C VAL A 584 -0.77 -3.25 11.95
N ASN A 585 -0.88 -2.31 11.02
CA ASN A 585 -2.12 -1.71 10.53
C ASN A 585 -2.25 -1.95 9.02
N PRO A 586 -2.29 -3.21 8.56
CA PRO A 586 -2.53 -3.47 7.15
C PRO A 586 -3.88 -2.83 6.79
N ALA A 587 -3.89 -2.02 5.72
CA ALA A 587 -5.11 -1.40 5.24
C ALA A 587 -6.21 -2.47 5.14
N THR A 588 -7.34 -2.28 5.82
CA THR A 588 -8.46 -3.23 5.75
C THR A 588 -8.95 -3.28 4.30
N GLU A 589 -8.78 -4.43 3.65
CA GLU A 589 -8.96 -4.65 2.20
C GLU A 589 -10.37 -4.29 1.67
N GLY A 590 -11.38 -4.15 2.54
CA GLY A 590 -12.75 -3.79 2.17
C GLY A 590 -12.91 -2.36 1.59
N ASP A 591 -12.10 -1.39 2.04
CA ASP A 591 -12.31 0.03 1.70
C ASP A 591 -11.82 0.42 0.28
N TYR A 592 -11.04 -0.48 -0.35
CA TYR A 592 -10.40 -0.28 -1.64
C TYR A 592 -10.81 -1.29 -2.72
N GLY A 593 -11.76 -2.18 -2.42
CA GLY A 593 -12.34 -3.11 -3.40
C GLY A 593 -13.09 -2.38 -4.53
N ILE A 594 -13.26 -3.05 -5.67
CA ILE A 594 -13.88 -2.47 -6.88
C ILE A 594 -15.23 -1.82 -6.57
N ALA A 595 -16.11 -2.49 -5.83
CA ALA A 595 -17.44 -1.98 -5.50
C ALA A 595 -17.39 -0.68 -4.67
N ALA A 596 -16.57 -0.66 -3.61
CA ALA A 596 -16.36 0.49 -2.75
C ALA A 596 -15.79 1.68 -3.54
N GLN A 597 -14.81 1.43 -4.41
CA GLN A 597 -14.20 2.46 -5.25
C GLN A 597 -15.17 3.03 -6.28
N ILE A 598 -16.01 2.18 -6.91
CA ILE A 598 -17.06 2.63 -7.83
C ILE A 598 -18.01 3.61 -7.12
N ALA A 599 -18.51 3.23 -5.94
CA ALA A 599 -19.44 4.06 -5.18
C ALA A 599 -18.78 5.36 -4.67
N ARG A 600 -17.62 5.24 -4.00
CA ARG A 600 -16.92 6.36 -3.37
C ARG A 600 -16.50 7.43 -4.36
N HIS A 601 -16.00 7.01 -5.52
CA HIS A 601 -15.44 7.93 -6.50
C HIS A 601 -16.36 8.22 -7.68
N LYS A 602 -17.58 7.68 -7.66
CA LYS A 602 -18.58 7.82 -8.73
C LYS A 602 -17.98 7.41 -10.07
N VAL A 603 -17.39 6.21 -10.10
CA VAL A 603 -16.79 5.66 -11.31
C VAL A 603 -17.85 5.54 -12.38
N THR A 604 -17.50 5.94 -13.60
CA THR A 604 -18.39 5.92 -14.76
C THR A 604 -17.99 4.87 -15.78
N HIS A 605 -16.69 4.55 -15.86
CA HIS A 605 -16.13 3.69 -16.89
C HIS A 605 -15.24 2.63 -16.25
N LEU A 606 -15.42 1.38 -16.71
CA LEU A 606 -14.63 0.23 -16.30
C LEU A 606 -14.23 -0.58 -17.52
N GLN A 607 -12.98 -1.01 -17.56
CA GLN A 607 -12.55 -2.10 -18.42
C GLN A 607 -12.38 -3.38 -17.59
N ALA A 608 -12.84 -4.50 -18.14
CA ALA A 608 -12.79 -5.79 -17.48
C ALA A 608 -12.56 -6.93 -18.49
N THR A 609 -12.04 -8.04 -17.99
CA THR A 609 -12.10 -9.29 -18.74
C THR A 609 -13.48 -9.93 -18.55
N PRO A 610 -13.98 -10.75 -19.49
CA PRO A 610 -15.18 -11.54 -19.27
C PRO A 610 -15.15 -12.36 -17.97
N SER A 611 -14.01 -12.94 -17.59
CA SER A 611 -13.87 -13.64 -16.31
C SER A 611 -14.05 -12.73 -15.10
N MET A 612 -13.46 -11.53 -15.12
CA MET A 612 -13.61 -10.55 -14.03
C MET A 612 -15.04 -10.03 -13.95
N ALA A 613 -15.69 -9.78 -15.09
CA ALA A 613 -17.08 -9.35 -15.13
C ALA A 613 -18.02 -10.41 -14.51
N ARG A 614 -17.75 -11.71 -14.74
CA ARG A 614 -18.48 -12.79 -14.08
C ARG A 614 -18.28 -12.77 -12.56
N LEU A 615 -17.04 -12.59 -12.10
CA LEU A 615 -16.74 -12.51 -10.68
C LEU A 615 -17.48 -11.34 -10.00
N LEU A 616 -17.48 -10.17 -10.64
CA LEU A 616 -18.20 -8.98 -10.15
C LEU A 616 -19.72 -9.19 -10.12
N LEU A 617 -20.26 -10.04 -11.00
CA LEU A 617 -21.67 -10.39 -10.97
C LEU A 617 -22.01 -11.35 -9.83
N GLU A 618 -21.09 -12.16 -9.33
CA GLU A 618 -21.34 -13.12 -8.25
C GLU A 618 -21.49 -12.43 -6.89
N ASP A 619 -20.72 -11.37 -6.65
CA ASP A 619 -20.80 -10.55 -5.43
C ASP A 619 -21.94 -9.51 -5.49
N ALA A 620 -22.73 -9.41 -4.43
CA ALA A 620 -23.91 -8.54 -4.39
C ALA A 620 -23.54 -7.05 -4.38
N ALA A 621 -22.49 -6.65 -3.66
CA ALA A 621 -22.04 -5.27 -3.61
C ALA A 621 -21.48 -4.81 -4.96
N SER A 622 -20.66 -5.65 -5.60
CA SER A 622 -20.10 -5.43 -6.93
C SER A 622 -21.19 -5.38 -7.99
N ARG A 623 -22.17 -6.29 -7.96
CA ARG A 623 -23.32 -6.24 -8.86
C ARG A 623 -24.11 -4.94 -8.72
N ALA A 624 -24.35 -4.47 -7.50
CA ALA A 624 -24.99 -3.18 -7.25
C ALA A 624 -24.14 -2.01 -7.78
N ALA A 625 -22.81 -2.07 -7.61
CA ALA A 625 -21.89 -1.06 -8.12
C ALA A 625 -21.88 -0.97 -9.65
N LEU A 626 -21.97 -2.11 -10.36
CA LEU A 626 -22.04 -2.14 -11.83
C LEU A 626 -23.21 -1.31 -12.39
N SER A 627 -24.31 -1.17 -11.65
CA SER A 627 -25.48 -0.37 -12.07
C SER A 627 -25.19 1.13 -12.18
N GLN A 628 -24.11 1.61 -11.56
CA GLN A 628 -23.71 3.03 -11.58
C GLN A 628 -22.86 3.39 -12.79
N LEU A 629 -22.33 2.38 -13.49
CA LEU A 629 -21.44 2.58 -14.63
C LEU A 629 -22.23 3.06 -15.86
N GLN A 630 -21.56 3.85 -16.69
CA GLN A 630 -22.05 4.32 -17.98
C GLN A 630 -21.52 3.45 -19.13
N LEU A 631 -20.29 2.93 -18.98
CA LEU A 631 -19.63 2.11 -19.98
C LEU A 631 -18.85 0.95 -19.33
N ILE A 632 -19.04 -0.25 -19.87
CA ILE A 632 -18.25 -1.44 -19.54
C ILE A 632 -17.57 -1.92 -20.82
N CYS A 633 -16.24 -1.87 -20.83
CA CYS A 633 -15.42 -2.41 -21.92
C CYS A 633 -14.96 -3.83 -21.55
N LEU A 634 -15.31 -4.81 -22.38
CA LEU A 634 -14.95 -6.22 -22.19
C LEU A 634 -13.96 -6.66 -23.24
N GLY A 635 -12.84 -7.25 -22.83
CA GLY A 635 -11.85 -7.73 -23.79
C GLY A 635 -10.85 -8.71 -23.18
N GLY A 636 -9.98 -9.25 -24.03
CA GLY A 636 -8.95 -10.20 -23.61
C GLY A 636 -9.44 -11.64 -23.49
N GLU A 637 -10.73 -11.91 -23.57
CA GLU A 637 -11.29 -13.27 -23.70
C GLU A 637 -12.52 -13.25 -24.61
N ALA A 638 -12.95 -14.42 -25.07
CA ALA A 638 -14.21 -14.53 -25.78
C ALA A 638 -15.39 -14.26 -24.82
N LEU A 639 -16.19 -13.24 -25.12
CA LEU A 639 -17.42 -12.95 -24.38
C LEU A 639 -18.53 -13.94 -24.78
N SER A 640 -19.18 -14.57 -23.80
CA SER A 640 -20.30 -15.47 -24.05
C SER A 640 -21.63 -14.69 -24.11
N PRO A 641 -22.59 -15.14 -24.94
CA PRO A 641 -23.95 -14.56 -24.96
C PRO A 641 -24.65 -14.57 -23.59
N GLY A 642 -24.46 -15.62 -22.80
CA GLY A 642 -25.04 -15.71 -21.45
C GLY A 642 -24.51 -14.63 -20.51
N LEU A 643 -23.18 -14.45 -20.47
CA LEU A 643 -22.57 -13.40 -19.63
C LEU A 643 -22.99 -12.00 -20.09
N LEU A 644 -23.11 -11.79 -21.41
CA LEU A 644 -23.63 -10.52 -21.95
C LEU A 644 -25.06 -10.25 -21.47
N ALA A 645 -25.93 -11.27 -21.47
CA ALA A 645 -27.29 -11.14 -20.97
C ALA A 645 -27.32 -10.82 -19.47
N ASP A 646 -26.50 -11.50 -18.67
CA ASP A 646 -26.39 -11.25 -17.22
C ASP A 646 -25.92 -9.82 -16.92
N LEU A 647 -24.93 -9.33 -17.67
CA LEU A 647 -24.42 -7.96 -17.51
C LEU A 647 -25.48 -6.90 -17.88
N ARG A 648 -26.22 -7.10 -18.98
CA ARG A 648 -27.33 -6.21 -19.36
C ARG A 648 -28.47 -6.21 -18.34
N ALA A 649 -28.70 -7.35 -17.69
CA ALA A 649 -29.69 -7.43 -16.61
C ALA A 649 -29.22 -6.71 -15.34
N ALA A 650 -27.92 -6.70 -15.07
CA ALA A 650 -27.35 -6.09 -13.87
C ALA A 650 -27.01 -4.60 -14.01
N SER A 651 -26.79 -4.10 -15.23
CA SER A 651 -26.35 -2.73 -15.47
C SER A 651 -26.99 -2.10 -16.72
N PRO A 652 -27.40 -0.82 -16.66
CA PRO A 652 -27.84 -0.07 -17.84
C PRO A 652 -26.67 0.46 -18.69
N ALA A 653 -25.42 0.19 -18.28
CA ALA A 653 -24.24 0.65 -18.99
C ALA A 653 -24.22 0.17 -20.44
N ARG A 654 -23.63 1.00 -21.32
CA ARG A 654 -23.25 0.54 -22.65
C ARG A 654 -22.17 -0.54 -22.51
N ILE A 655 -22.28 -1.63 -23.26
CA ILE A 655 -21.32 -2.74 -23.21
C ILE A 655 -20.59 -2.81 -24.54
N MET A 656 -19.26 -2.71 -24.48
CA MET A 656 -18.42 -2.82 -25.66
C MET A 656 -17.57 -4.08 -25.60
N ASN A 657 -17.54 -4.83 -26.70
CA ASN A 657 -16.58 -5.91 -26.90
C ASN A 657 -15.34 -5.35 -27.60
N MET A 658 -14.17 -5.66 -27.05
CA MET A 658 -12.89 -5.13 -27.49
C MET A 658 -11.97 -6.29 -27.85
N TYR A 659 -11.39 -6.25 -29.05
CA TYR A 659 -10.50 -7.29 -29.55
C TYR A 659 -9.20 -6.71 -30.07
N GLY A 660 -8.08 -7.33 -29.68
CA GLY A 660 -6.76 -6.99 -30.16
C GLY A 660 -5.68 -7.79 -29.43
N PRO A 661 -4.60 -8.16 -30.13
CA PRO A 661 -3.36 -8.62 -29.53
C PRO A 661 -2.38 -7.46 -29.26
N THR A 662 -1.45 -7.67 -28.33
CA THR A 662 -0.39 -6.71 -27.96
C THR A 662 0.48 -6.29 -29.14
N GLU A 663 0.73 -7.19 -30.09
CA GLU A 663 1.46 -6.93 -31.33
C GLU A 663 0.76 -5.98 -32.31
N THR A 664 -0.47 -5.57 -32.00
CA THR A 664 -1.25 -4.58 -32.76
C THR A 664 -1.75 -3.43 -31.90
N THR A 665 -1.14 -3.25 -30.72
CA THR A 665 -1.42 -2.16 -29.78
C THR A 665 -2.82 -2.22 -29.18
N ILE A 666 -2.98 -3.06 -28.16
CA ILE A 666 -4.15 -3.12 -27.26
C ILE A 666 -5.42 -3.63 -27.96
N TRP A 667 -6.18 -2.75 -28.61
CA TRP A 667 -7.41 -3.10 -29.33
C TRP A 667 -7.33 -2.71 -30.80
N SER A 668 -7.63 -3.66 -31.67
CA SER A 668 -7.71 -3.48 -33.13
C SER A 668 -9.15 -3.38 -33.66
N ALA A 669 -10.12 -3.93 -32.92
CA ALA A 669 -11.52 -3.92 -33.29
C ALA A 669 -12.42 -3.73 -32.07
N THR A 670 -13.55 -3.08 -32.28
CA THR A 670 -14.55 -2.82 -31.23
C THR A 670 -15.95 -3.07 -31.74
N ALA A 671 -16.79 -3.70 -30.93
CA ALA A 671 -18.22 -3.83 -31.20
C ALA A 671 -19.00 -3.18 -30.06
N ASP A 672 -19.83 -2.19 -30.38
CA ASP A 672 -20.90 -1.79 -29.46
C ASP A 672 -21.96 -2.88 -29.48
N LEU A 673 -22.12 -3.56 -28.36
CA LEU A 673 -23.09 -4.64 -28.26
C LEU A 673 -24.50 -4.12 -27.99
N GLY A 674 -24.69 -2.84 -27.68
CA GLY A 674 -26.01 -2.23 -27.46
C GLY A 674 -26.92 -3.03 -26.50
N HIS A 675 -28.22 -2.73 -26.56
CA HIS A 675 -29.26 -3.49 -25.83
C HIS A 675 -30.01 -4.51 -26.72
N ALA A 676 -29.68 -4.61 -28.01
CA ALA A 676 -30.43 -5.41 -28.98
C ALA A 676 -29.59 -6.58 -29.54
N GLY A 677 -30.09 -7.81 -29.36
CA GLY A 677 -29.52 -9.04 -29.92
C GLY A 677 -28.49 -9.74 -29.02
N ASP A 678 -28.46 -11.08 -29.10
CA ASP A 678 -27.61 -11.94 -28.24
C ASP A 678 -26.28 -12.34 -28.90
N GLN A 679 -26.05 -11.89 -30.13
CA GLN A 679 -24.87 -12.25 -30.89
C GLN A 679 -23.67 -11.37 -30.50
N VAL A 680 -22.62 -11.99 -29.98
CA VAL A 680 -21.33 -11.33 -29.75
C VAL A 680 -20.56 -11.28 -31.08
N TRP A 681 -20.23 -10.08 -31.51
CA TRP A 681 -19.41 -9.81 -32.69
C TRP A 681 -18.01 -9.37 -32.27
N LEU A 682 -17.00 -9.68 -33.08
CA LEU A 682 -15.62 -9.28 -32.81
C LEU A 682 -15.46 -7.75 -32.92
N GLY A 683 -16.17 -7.13 -33.87
CA GLY A 683 -16.25 -5.68 -34.04
C GLY A 683 -15.69 -5.17 -35.35
N ASP A 684 -15.83 -3.86 -35.53
CA ASP A 684 -15.30 -3.12 -36.66
C ASP A 684 -13.88 -2.63 -36.34
N PRO A 685 -12.99 -2.50 -37.35
CA PRO A 685 -11.64 -1.99 -37.14
C PRO A 685 -11.64 -0.58 -36.56
N ILE A 686 -10.72 -0.31 -35.64
CA ILE A 686 -10.48 1.05 -35.14
C ILE A 686 -9.75 1.92 -36.18
N ALA A 687 -9.49 3.19 -35.85
CA ALA A 687 -8.82 4.14 -36.73
C ALA A 687 -7.51 3.57 -37.34
N ALA A 688 -7.38 3.71 -38.66
CA ALA A 688 -6.23 3.26 -39.46
C ALA A 688 -5.82 1.79 -39.24
N THR A 689 -6.79 0.92 -38.95
CA THR A 689 -6.61 -0.53 -38.80
C THR A 689 -7.37 -1.28 -39.88
N SER A 690 -6.84 -2.42 -40.32
CA SER A 690 -7.47 -3.30 -41.32
C SER A 690 -7.45 -4.75 -40.86
N LEU A 691 -8.54 -5.48 -41.15
CA LEU A 691 -8.76 -6.86 -40.72
C LEU A 691 -8.90 -7.77 -41.95
N HIS A 692 -8.00 -8.73 -42.08
CA HIS A 692 -7.88 -9.62 -43.24
C HIS A 692 -8.06 -11.06 -42.80
N LEU A 693 -8.90 -11.85 -43.48
CA LEU A 693 -8.98 -13.29 -43.22
C LEU A 693 -8.15 -14.03 -44.27
N ARG A 694 -7.23 -14.87 -43.81
CA ARG A 694 -6.30 -15.62 -44.66
C ARG A 694 -6.43 -17.13 -44.48
N ASP A 695 -6.16 -17.88 -45.53
CA ASP A 695 -5.98 -19.32 -45.46
C ASP A 695 -4.56 -19.68 -44.96
N PRO A 696 -4.22 -20.98 -44.78
CA PRO A 696 -2.89 -21.39 -44.34
C PRO A 696 -1.74 -21.02 -45.30
N GLN A 697 -2.04 -20.70 -46.57
CA GLN A 697 -1.08 -20.27 -47.59
C GLN A 697 -0.86 -18.74 -47.57
N GLY A 698 -1.74 -17.99 -46.90
CA GLY A 698 -1.70 -16.53 -46.82
C GLY A 698 -2.61 -15.83 -47.83
N ASP A 699 -3.45 -16.58 -48.54
CA ASP A 699 -4.38 -16.04 -49.53
C ASP A 699 -5.69 -15.57 -48.88
N PRO A 700 -6.35 -14.50 -49.38
CA PRO A 700 -7.63 -14.04 -48.84
C PRO A 700 -8.73 -15.11 -48.93
N VAL A 701 -9.51 -15.27 -47.87
CA VAL A 701 -10.71 -16.13 -47.89
C VAL A 701 -11.98 -15.31 -48.12
N GLY A 702 -12.95 -15.90 -48.84
CA GLY A 702 -14.26 -15.29 -49.08
C GLY A 702 -15.21 -15.35 -47.87
N ASP A 703 -16.33 -14.64 -47.99
CA ASP A 703 -17.37 -14.61 -46.95
C ASP A 703 -17.90 -16.02 -46.63
N GLY A 704 -18.19 -16.27 -45.35
CA GLY A 704 -18.66 -17.56 -44.84
C GLY A 704 -17.56 -18.60 -44.61
N VAL A 705 -16.35 -18.41 -45.15
CA VAL A 705 -15.21 -19.30 -44.95
C VAL A 705 -14.45 -18.90 -43.68
N ALA A 706 -14.00 -19.89 -42.91
CA ALA A 706 -13.14 -19.64 -41.75
C ALA A 706 -11.70 -19.41 -42.22
N GLY A 707 -11.05 -18.38 -41.67
CA GLY A 707 -9.65 -18.04 -41.97
C GLY A 707 -8.94 -17.48 -40.73
N GLU A 708 -7.61 -17.52 -40.74
CA GLU A 708 -6.78 -16.85 -39.73
C GLU A 708 -6.93 -15.34 -39.88
N LEU A 709 -7.17 -14.64 -38.78
CA LEU A 709 -7.25 -13.18 -38.76
C LEU A 709 -5.84 -12.59 -38.80
N TRP A 710 -5.57 -11.77 -39.80
CA TRP A 710 -4.36 -10.98 -39.95
C TRP A 710 -4.71 -9.50 -39.85
N ILE A 711 -3.89 -8.72 -39.14
CA ILE A 711 -4.19 -7.33 -38.81
C ILE A 711 -3.13 -6.41 -39.42
N GLY A 712 -3.55 -5.40 -40.15
CA GLY A 712 -2.67 -4.39 -40.76
C GLY A 712 -2.99 -2.98 -40.29
N GLY A 713 -2.09 -2.05 -40.59
CA GLY A 713 -2.29 -0.62 -40.35
C GLY A 713 -1.45 -0.06 -39.21
N ALA A 714 -1.83 1.12 -38.72
CA ALA A 714 -0.99 1.92 -37.82
C ALA A 714 -0.85 1.34 -36.39
N GLY A 715 -1.68 0.37 -36.01
CA GLY A 715 -1.56 -0.36 -34.74
C GLY A 715 -0.47 -1.43 -34.75
N VAL A 716 -0.01 -1.90 -35.91
CA VAL A 716 1.00 -2.97 -36.04
C VAL A 716 2.33 -2.47 -35.45
N THR A 717 2.85 -3.21 -34.46
CA THR A 717 4.01 -2.81 -33.68
C THR A 717 5.33 -3.03 -34.41
N ARG A 718 6.44 -2.50 -33.88
CA ARG A 718 7.77 -2.67 -34.49
C ARG A 718 8.18 -4.14 -34.57
N GLY A 719 7.77 -4.96 -33.61
CA GLY A 719 8.03 -6.40 -33.57
C GLY A 719 8.44 -6.87 -32.17
N TYR A 720 9.23 -7.92 -32.11
CA TYR A 720 9.77 -8.45 -30.86
C TYR A 720 11.23 -8.00 -30.66
N PHE A 721 11.53 -7.49 -29.46
CA PHE A 721 12.86 -6.98 -29.12
C PHE A 721 13.92 -8.07 -29.28
N ALA A 722 15.01 -7.77 -29.99
CA ALA A 722 16.12 -8.69 -30.25
C ALA A 722 15.71 -10.10 -30.79
N ARG A 723 14.62 -10.20 -31.57
CA ARG A 723 14.13 -11.46 -32.17
C ARG A 723 13.69 -11.25 -33.62
N GLU A 724 14.63 -10.94 -34.50
CA GLU A 724 14.35 -10.63 -35.92
C GLU A 724 13.64 -11.76 -36.67
N ALA A 725 14.09 -13.01 -36.52
CA ALA A 725 13.48 -14.15 -37.21
C ALA A 725 12.03 -14.40 -36.78
N GLN A 726 11.73 -14.28 -35.47
CA GLN A 726 10.37 -14.39 -34.95
C GLN A 726 9.51 -13.22 -35.42
N THR A 727 10.09 -12.03 -35.51
CA THR A 727 9.42 -10.83 -36.04
C THR A 727 9.07 -11.02 -37.51
N ALA A 728 10.00 -11.46 -38.36
CA ALA A 728 9.72 -11.69 -39.78
C ALA A 728 8.63 -12.75 -39.99
N ALA A 729 8.60 -13.80 -39.16
CA ALA A 729 7.59 -14.86 -39.25
C ALA A 729 6.19 -14.40 -38.81
N ALA A 730 6.12 -13.54 -37.78
CA ALA A 730 4.85 -13.06 -37.22
C ALA A 730 4.30 -11.82 -37.95
N PHE A 731 5.17 -11.04 -38.58
CA PHE A 731 4.84 -9.78 -39.26
C PHE A 731 5.24 -9.80 -40.75
N PRO A 732 4.64 -10.68 -41.57
CA PRO A 732 4.97 -10.75 -42.99
C PRO A 732 4.67 -9.45 -43.74
N GLU A 733 5.52 -9.12 -44.71
CA GLU A 733 5.25 -8.11 -45.72
C GLU A 733 4.34 -8.70 -46.80
N THR A 734 3.19 -8.07 -47.05
CA THR A 734 2.23 -8.48 -48.08
C THR A 734 1.95 -7.32 -49.05
N PRO A 735 1.28 -7.56 -50.20
CA PRO A 735 0.89 -6.48 -51.11
C PRO A 735 0.03 -5.38 -50.45
N GLU A 736 -0.69 -5.71 -49.38
CA GLU A 736 -1.49 -4.79 -48.57
C GLU A 736 -0.69 -4.07 -47.47
N GLY A 737 0.62 -4.33 -47.39
CA GLY A 737 1.54 -3.80 -46.41
C GLY A 737 1.94 -4.84 -45.36
N ARG A 738 2.56 -4.37 -44.28
CA ARG A 738 2.96 -5.22 -43.16
C ARG A 738 1.75 -5.66 -42.33
N LEU A 739 1.51 -6.96 -42.26
CA LEU A 739 0.39 -7.55 -41.50
C LEU A 739 0.92 -8.38 -40.33
N TYR A 740 0.18 -8.43 -39.22
CA TYR A 740 0.45 -9.31 -38.09
C TYR A 740 -0.46 -10.55 -38.12
N ARG A 741 0.15 -11.73 -37.96
CA ARG A 741 -0.53 -13.03 -37.89
C ARG A 741 -1.00 -13.32 -36.46
N THR A 742 -2.30 -13.28 -36.21
CA THR A 742 -2.83 -13.37 -34.83
C THR A 742 -2.90 -14.77 -34.26
N GLY A 743 -2.95 -15.79 -35.13
CA GLY A 743 -3.34 -17.16 -34.76
C GLY A 743 -4.82 -17.33 -34.39
N ASP A 744 -5.64 -16.28 -34.47
CA ASP A 744 -7.07 -16.34 -34.17
C ASP A 744 -7.87 -16.75 -35.42
N LEU A 745 -8.72 -17.76 -35.27
CA LEU A 745 -9.61 -18.23 -36.34
C LEU A 745 -10.91 -17.44 -36.30
N CYS A 746 -11.26 -16.81 -37.40
CA CYS A 746 -12.47 -15.99 -37.53
C CYS A 746 -13.26 -16.35 -38.79
N ARG A 747 -14.51 -15.89 -38.85
CA ARG A 747 -15.37 -15.96 -40.04
C ARG A 747 -16.09 -14.65 -40.26
N ARG A 748 -16.12 -14.20 -41.51
CA ARG A 748 -16.91 -13.04 -41.97
C ARG A 748 -18.27 -13.50 -42.47
N ASP A 749 -19.33 -12.81 -42.08
CA ASP A 749 -20.66 -13.04 -42.65
C ASP A 749 -20.89 -12.21 -43.92
N SER A 750 -22.01 -12.43 -44.61
CA SER A 750 -22.36 -11.69 -45.83
C SER A 750 -22.65 -10.20 -45.61
N ALA A 751 -22.74 -9.75 -44.36
CA ALA A 751 -22.85 -8.34 -43.99
C ALA A 751 -21.49 -7.73 -43.62
N GLY A 752 -20.39 -8.48 -43.79
CA GLY A 752 -19.03 -8.03 -43.51
C GLY A 752 -18.59 -8.15 -42.05
N ARG A 753 -19.44 -8.66 -41.14
CA ARG A 753 -19.19 -8.72 -39.70
C ARG A 753 -18.36 -9.94 -39.33
N LEU A 754 -17.44 -9.78 -38.38
CA LEU A 754 -16.52 -10.84 -37.95
C LEU A 754 -16.98 -11.54 -36.67
N ARG A 755 -16.85 -12.86 -36.66
CA ARG A 755 -17.03 -13.71 -35.47
C ARG A 755 -15.75 -14.47 -35.16
N PHE A 756 -15.40 -14.50 -33.89
CA PHE A 756 -14.32 -15.33 -33.36
C PHE A 756 -14.77 -16.80 -33.27
N LEU A 757 -13.93 -17.73 -33.72
CA LEU A 757 -14.20 -19.17 -33.71
C LEU A 757 -13.26 -19.96 -32.81
N GLY A 758 -12.09 -19.42 -32.47
CA GLY A 758 -11.06 -20.09 -31.69
C GLY A 758 -9.66 -19.71 -32.14
N ARG A 759 -8.68 -20.57 -31.89
CA ARG A 759 -7.29 -20.40 -32.30
C ARG A 759 -6.82 -21.53 -33.20
N VAL A 760 -5.85 -21.24 -34.06
CA VAL A 760 -5.18 -22.25 -34.90
C VAL A 760 -4.03 -22.94 -34.16
N ASP A 761 -3.52 -22.32 -33.10
CA ASP A 761 -2.42 -22.79 -32.26
C ASP A 761 -2.90 -23.27 -30.88
N GLN A 762 -1.93 -23.58 -29.99
CA GLN A 762 -2.20 -24.08 -28.63
C GLN A 762 -2.24 -22.96 -27.57
N GLN A 763 -2.18 -21.69 -27.98
CA GLN A 763 -2.26 -20.58 -27.05
C GLN A 763 -3.65 -20.50 -26.43
N VAL A 764 -3.74 -20.14 -25.16
CA VAL A 764 -5.01 -19.97 -24.45
C VAL A 764 -5.08 -18.59 -23.80
N LYS A 765 -6.30 -18.08 -23.64
CA LYS A 765 -6.59 -16.92 -22.79
C LYS A 765 -7.40 -17.39 -21.59
N LEU A 766 -6.83 -17.22 -20.39
CA LEU A 766 -7.42 -17.64 -19.12
C LEU A 766 -7.41 -16.48 -18.14
N ARG A 767 -8.58 -16.05 -17.65
CA ARG A 767 -8.73 -14.91 -16.75
C ARG A 767 -8.11 -13.62 -17.32
N GLY A 768 -8.10 -13.49 -18.65
CA GLY A 768 -7.45 -12.41 -19.39
C GLY A 768 -5.96 -12.57 -19.66
N TYR A 769 -5.28 -13.55 -19.04
CA TYR A 769 -3.87 -13.83 -19.26
C TYR A 769 -3.68 -14.59 -20.58
N ARG A 770 -2.76 -14.10 -21.42
CA ARG A 770 -2.33 -14.78 -22.64
C ARG A 770 -1.23 -15.78 -22.31
N ILE A 771 -1.53 -17.07 -22.40
CA ILE A 771 -0.68 -18.16 -21.95
C ILE A 771 -0.36 -19.09 -23.12
N GLU A 772 0.93 -19.21 -23.44
CA GLU A 772 1.46 -20.23 -24.32
C GLU A 772 1.67 -21.54 -23.52
N LEU A 773 0.86 -22.56 -23.79
CA LEU A 773 0.97 -23.85 -23.09
C LEU A 773 2.37 -24.47 -23.27
N GLY A 774 2.98 -24.25 -24.44
CA GLY A 774 4.35 -24.68 -24.73
C GLY A 774 5.41 -24.10 -23.79
N GLU A 775 5.20 -22.91 -23.20
CA GLU A 775 6.15 -22.33 -22.23
C GLU A 775 6.17 -23.13 -20.92
N ILE A 776 4.99 -23.50 -20.45
CA ILE A 776 4.83 -24.34 -19.25
C ILE A 776 5.40 -25.73 -19.52
N GLU A 777 5.11 -26.29 -20.68
CA GLU A 777 5.61 -27.59 -21.11
C GLU A 777 7.15 -27.62 -21.18
N ALA A 778 7.77 -26.59 -21.76
CA ALA A 778 9.21 -26.48 -21.85
C ALA A 778 9.88 -26.38 -20.47
N ARG A 779 9.22 -25.78 -19.46
CA ARG A 779 9.72 -25.73 -18.09
C ARG A 779 9.56 -27.06 -17.37
N LEU A 780 8.39 -27.69 -17.48
CA LEU A 780 8.18 -29.03 -16.92
C LEU A 780 9.17 -30.05 -17.50
N ALA A 781 9.40 -30.03 -18.82
CA ALA A 781 10.30 -30.97 -19.47
C ALA A 781 11.78 -30.83 -19.05
N ARG A 782 12.17 -29.72 -18.42
CA ARG A 782 13.53 -29.52 -17.88
C ARG A 782 13.73 -30.11 -16.49
N LEU A 783 12.65 -30.46 -15.77
CA LEU A 783 12.76 -31.00 -14.42
C LEU A 783 13.26 -32.46 -14.46
N PRO A 784 14.08 -32.89 -13.49
CA PRO A 784 14.63 -34.24 -13.46
C PRO A 784 13.55 -35.33 -13.45
N GLY A 785 13.76 -36.39 -14.24
CA GLY A 785 12.90 -37.57 -14.23
C GLY A 785 11.66 -37.48 -15.12
N ILE A 786 11.41 -36.38 -15.84
CA ILE A 786 10.30 -36.25 -16.79
C ILE A 786 10.72 -36.75 -18.18
N ALA A 787 9.87 -37.57 -18.81
CA ALA A 787 10.05 -38.12 -20.15
C ALA A 787 9.15 -37.45 -21.20
N GLU A 788 7.85 -37.33 -20.91
CA GLU A 788 6.90 -36.61 -21.77
C GLU A 788 6.04 -35.66 -20.95
N VAL A 789 5.53 -34.62 -21.61
CA VAL A 789 4.78 -33.53 -20.98
C VAL A 789 3.66 -33.06 -21.90
N ALA A 790 2.52 -32.74 -21.30
CA ALA A 790 1.43 -32.03 -21.96
C ALA A 790 0.67 -31.17 -20.95
N VAL A 791 0.35 -29.93 -21.31
CA VAL A 791 -0.50 -29.04 -20.53
C VAL A 791 -1.77 -28.74 -21.32
N VAL A 792 -2.91 -28.75 -20.65
CA VAL A 792 -4.21 -28.43 -21.26
C VAL A 792 -4.99 -27.45 -20.38
N ALA A 793 -5.85 -26.65 -21.00
CA ALA A 793 -6.86 -25.87 -20.29
C ALA A 793 -8.17 -26.68 -20.22
N GLN A 794 -8.58 -27.08 -19.03
CA GLN A 794 -9.77 -27.89 -18.79
C GLN A 794 -10.89 -27.05 -18.15
N ALA A 795 -12.13 -27.18 -18.63
CA ALA A 795 -13.29 -26.50 -18.05
C ALA A 795 -13.80 -27.22 -16.80
N GLN A 796 -14.10 -26.45 -15.75
CA GLN A 796 -14.76 -26.91 -14.52
C GLN A 796 -16.29 -26.83 -14.65
N GLY A 797 -17.02 -27.40 -13.68
CA GLY A 797 -18.49 -27.35 -13.63
C GLY A 797 -19.10 -25.94 -13.61
N SER A 798 -18.31 -24.92 -13.22
CA SER A 798 -18.67 -23.49 -13.26
C SER A 798 -18.44 -22.81 -14.63
N GLY A 799 -17.91 -23.54 -15.63
CA GLY A 799 -17.51 -22.98 -16.93
C GLY A 799 -16.19 -22.20 -16.92
N GLU A 800 -15.50 -22.12 -15.78
CA GLU A 800 -14.14 -21.57 -15.68
C GLU A 800 -13.11 -22.59 -16.17
N ARG A 801 -12.08 -22.14 -16.91
CA ARG A 801 -11.00 -23.02 -17.41
C ARG A 801 -9.76 -22.91 -16.52
N GLN A 802 -9.14 -24.04 -16.23
CA GLN A 802 -7.92 -24.14 -15.41
C GLN A 802 -6.83 -24.93 -16.13
N LEU A 803 -5.57 -24.61 -15.85
CA LEU A 803 -4.42 -25.32 -16.39
C LEU A 803 -4.19 -26.62 -15.63
N ILE A 804 -4.10 -27.72 -16.37
CA ILE A 804 -3.78 -29.05 -15.86
C ILE A 804 -2.55 -29.58 -16.61
N GLY A 805 -1.53 -29.97 -15.86
CA GLY A 805 -0.32 -30.60 -16.39
C GLY A 805 -0.42 -32.12 -16.35
N PHE A 806 0.12 -32.78 -17.37
CA PHE A 806 0.28 -34.22 -17.45
C PHE A 806 1.75 -34.53 -17.74
N VAL A 807 2.31 -35.50 -17.02
CA VAL A 807 3.72 -35.91 -17.18
C VAL A 807 3.82 -37.43 -17.21
N THR A 808 4.81 -37.95 -17.93
CA THR A 808 5.29 -39.34 -17.80
C THR A 808 6.77 -39.31 -17.38
N GLY A 809 7.29 -40.37 -16.78
CA GLY A 809 8.67 -40.39 -16.34
C GLY A 809 8.95 -41.37 -15.21
N ALA A 810 9.86 -41.00 -14.31
CA ALA A 810 10.27 -41.82 -13.17
C ALA A 810 9.08 -42.20 -12.26
N ALA A 811 9.15 -43.38 -11.64
CA ALA A 811 8.05 -43.93 -10.85
C ALA A 811 7.76 -43.15 -9.56
N ASP A 812 8.71 -42.34 -9.11
CA ASP A 812 8.72 -41.57 -7.87
C ASP A 812 8.55 -40.05 -8.08
N LEU A 813 8.11 -39.62 -9.28
CA LEU A 813 7.80 -38.21 -9.54
C LEU A 813 6.77 -37.68 -8.52
N ASP A 814 7.12 -36.61 -7.81
CA ASP A 814 6.25 -35.91 -6.87
C ASP A 814 5.54 -34.72 -7.54
N PRO A 815 4.21 -34.79 -7.79
CA PRO A 815 3.46 -33.69 -8.40
C PRO A 815 3.50 -32.38 -7.61
N ALA A 816 3.60 -32.46 -6.28
CA ALA A 816 3.66 -31.26 -5.44
C ALA A 816 5.02 -30.55 -5.61
N GLY A 817 6.11 -31.31 -5.57
CA GLY A 817 7.46 -30.83 -5.86
C GLY A 817 7.60 -30.25 -7.27
N LEU A 818 7.01 -30.88 -8.29
CA LEU A 818 7.02 -30.35 -9.67
C LEU A 818 6.29 -29.00 -9.76
N ARG A 819 5.14 -28.86 -9.09
CA ARG A 819 4.40 -27.60 -9.04
C ARG A 819 5.18 -26.50 -8.31
N ALA A 820 5.80 -26.84 -7.19
CA ALA A 820 6.64 -25.92 -6.41
C ALA A 820 7.90 -25.48 -7.16
N ALA A 821 8.44 -26.33 -8.05
CA ALA A 821 9.52 -25.95 -8.94
C ALA A 821 9.04 -24.95 -10.01
N LEU A 822 7.89 -25.20 -10.63
CA LEU A 822 7.34 -24.28 -11.64
C LEU A 822 7.05 -22.87 -11.10
N SER A 823 6.57 -22.75 -9.86
CA SER A 823 6.26 -21.44 -9.25
C SER A 823 7.49 -20.56 -8.99
N ARG A 824 8.71 -21.11 -9.12
CA ARG A 824 9.95 -20.31 -9.03
C ARG A 824 10.26 -19.57 -10.33
N ASP A 825 9.80 -20.09 -11.47
CA ASP A 825 10.17 -19.61 -12.80
C ASP A 825 8.98 -18.97 -13.55
N LEU A 826 7.76 -19.41 -13.22
CA LEU A 826 6.53 -19.02 -13.89
C LEU A 826 5.66 -18.17 -12.96
N PRO A 827 5.00 -17.12 -13.48
CA PRO A 827 3.97 -16.42 -12.71
C PRO A 827 2.88 -17.38 -12.25
N ASP A 828 2.26 -17.09 -11.11
CA ASP A 828 1.25 -17.95 -10.49
C ASP A 828 0.10 -18.34 -11.44
N PHE A 829 -0.32 -17.43 -12.32
CA PHE A 829 -1.39 -17.69 -13.29
C PHE A 829 -0.99 -18.70 -14.40
N MET A 830 0.30 -18.97 -14.61
CA MET A 830 0.80 -19.97 -15.56
C MET A 830 1.08 -21.32 -14.90
N VAL A 831 1.14 -21.40 -13.58
CA VAL A 831 1.41 -22.66 -12.86
C VAL A 831 0.15 -23.54 -12.92
N PRO A 832 0.23 -24.78 -13.46
CA PRO A 832 -0.90 -25.69 -13.46
C PRO A 832 -1.45 -25.92 -12.04
N LEU A 833 -2.77 -25.90 -11.91
CA LEU A 833 -3.42 -26.13 -10.61
C LEU A 833 -3.11 -27.55 -10.10
N ARG A 834 -3.01 -28.50 -11.03
CA ARG A 834 -2.68 -29.91 -10.75
C ARG A 834 -1.75 -30.44 -11.82
N ILE A 835 -0.89 -31.37 -11.40
CA ILE A 835 -0.03 -32.16 -12.29
C ILE A 835 -0.38 -33.63 -12.06
N HIS A 836 -0.70 -34.35 -13.13
CA HIS A 836 -0.99 -35.78 -13.11
C HIS A 836 0.18 -36.56 -13.71
N VAL A 837 0.69 -37.54 -12.96
CA VAL A 837 1.66 -38.52 -13.47
C VAL A 837 0.89 -39.65 -14.12
N LEU A 838 1.12 -39.87 -15.41
CA LEU A 838 0.49 -40.92 -16.19
C LEU A 838 1.49 -42.06 -16.45
N PRO A 839 1.03 -43.32 -16.55
CA PRO A 839 1.88 -44.42 -16.98
C PRO A 839 2.33 -44.28 -18.45
N ALA A 840 1.53 -43.63 -19.30
CA ALA A 840 1.86 -43.29 -20.69
C ALA A 840 0.95 -42.16 -21.20
N MET A 841 1.43 -41.36 -22.17
CA MET A 841 0.60 -40.34 -22.81
C MET A 841 -0.44 -40.97 -23.76
N PRO A 842 -1.70 -40.51 -23.75
CA PRO A 842 -2.67 -40.93 -24.75
C PRO A 842 -2.25 -40.37 -26.11
N LEU A 843 -2.34 -41.17 -27.16
CA LEU A 843 -1.94 -40.81 -28.51
C LEU A 843 -3.12 -40.90 -29.48
N THR A 844 -3.16 -39.99 -30.44
CA THR A 844 -4.04 -40.03 -31.61
C THR A 844 -3.62 -41.17 -32.57
N PRO A 845 -4.44 -41.56 -33.56
CA PRO A 845 -4.05 -42.54 -34.58
C PRO A 845 -2.78 -42.19 -35.37
N ASN A 846 -2.40 -40.90 -35.39
CA ASN A 846 -1.17 -40.40 -36.01
C ASN A 846 0.02 -40.32 -35.04
N ALA A 847 -0.04 -41.02 -33.90
CA ALA A 847 0.99 -41.06 -32.86
C ALA A 847 1.39 -39.70 -32.25
N LYS A 848 0.52 -38.68 -32.35
CA LYS A 848 0.65 -37.40 -31.62
C LYS A 848 -0.13 -37.46 -30.30
N ILE A 849 0.32 -36.78 -29.25
CA ILE A 849 -0.41 -36.68 -27.97
C ILE A 849 -1.88 -36.24 -28.19
N ASP A 850 -2.82 -37.03 -27.69
CA ASP A 850 -4.25 -36.75 -27.74
C ASP A 850 -4.68 -35.83 -26.60
N ARG A 851 -4.52 -34.53 -26.84
CA ARG A 851 -4.89 -33.48 -25.88
C ARG A 851 -6.40 -33.37 -25.65
N LYS A 852 -7.23 -33.83 -26.59
CA LYS A 852 -8.68 -33.87 -26.38
C LYS A 852 -9.03 -34.96 -25.36
N ALA A 853 -8.41 -36.13 -25.48
CA ALA A 853 -8.55 -37.18 -24.48
C ALA A 853 -8.11 -36.68 -23.10
N LEU A 854 -6.94 -36.03 -22.99
CA LEU A 854 -6.46 -35.44 -21.74
C LEU A 854 -7.42 -34.39 -21.14
N ALA A 855 -7.95 -33.47 -21.97
CA ALA A 855 -8.88 -32.43 -21.51
C ALA A 855 -10.26 -32.98 -21.12
N SER A 856 -10.62 -34.17 -21.60
CA SER A 856 -11.90 -34.84 -21.30
C SER A 856 -11.84 -35.85 -20.16
N ALA A 857 -10.63 -36.25 -19.73
CA ALA A 857 -10.46 -37.19 -18.62
C ALA A 857 -11.00 -36.56 -17.33
N ALA A 858 -11.94 -37.24 -16.66
CA ALA A 858 -12.42 -36.82 -15.36
C ALA A 858 -11.23 -36.79 -14.38
N PRO A 859 -11.05 -35.72 -13.58
CA PRO A 859 -9.99 -35.70 -12.59
C PRO A 859 -10.22 -36.87 -11.61
N PRO A 860 -9.19 -37.68 -11.29
CA PRO A 860 -9.32 -38.66 -10.21
C PRO A 860 -9.70 -37.91 -8.91
N PRO A 861 -10.52 -38.53 -8.04
CA PRO A 861 -10.96 -37.89 -6.80
C PRO A 861 -9.73 -37.50 -5.96
N ALA A 862 -9.77 -36.29 -5.39
CA ALA A 862 -8.73 -35.84 -4.48
C ALA A 862 -8.61 -36.82 -3.30
N PRO A 863 -7.39 -37.15 -2.84
CA PRO A 863 -7.25 -37.82 -1.55
C PRO A 863 -7.85 -36.91 -0.49
N ARG A 864 -8.84 -37.43 0.23
CA ARG A 864 -9.46 -36.76 1.38
C ARG A 864 -8.35 -36.44 2.38
N PRO A 865 -8.25 -35.22 2.94
CA PRO A 865 -7.34 -34.98 4.05
C PRO A 865 -7.72 -35.97 5.17
N VAL A 866 -6.79 -36.86 5.51
CA VAL A 866 -6.94 -37.73 6.66
C VAL A 866 -6.82 -36.82 7.87
N PRO A 867 -7.86 -36.70 8.73
CA PRO A 867 -7.72 -35.94 9.97
C PRO A 867 -6.56 -36.56 10.75
N ALA A 868 -5.65 -35.71 11.23
CA ALA A 868 -4.52 -36.14 12.03
C ALA A 868 -5.02 -37.02 13.18
N THR A 869 -4.67 -38.30 13.15
CA THR A 869 -4.93 -39.22 14.24
C THR A 869 -4.15 -38.71 15.44
N VAL A 870 -4.86 -38.16 16.43
CA VAL A 870 -4.30 -37.85 17.74
C VAL A 870 -3.79 -39.16 18.33
N VAL A 871 -2.48 -39.34 18.34
CA VAL A 871 -1.82 -40.42 19.08
C VAL A 871 -1.84 -39.98 20.55
N ALA A 872 -2.66 -40.64 21.36
CA ALA A 872 -2.61 -40.51 22.81
C ALA A 872 -1.22 -40.98 23.32
N PRO A 873 -0.64 -40.32 24.33
CA PRO A 873 0.61 -40.77 24.92
C PRO A 873 0.38 -42.09 25.68
N ALA A 874 1.22 -43.09 25.40
CA ALA A 874 1.23 -44.36 26.11
C ALA A 874 1.92 -44.19 27.50
N PRO A 875 1.58 -45.04 28.49
CA PRO A 875 1.77 -44.77 29.93
C PRO A 875 3.21 -44.72 30.42
#